data_AF-A0A9X3NAV7-F1
#
_entry.id   AF-A0A9X3NAV7-F1
#
_cell.length_a   1.000
_cell.length_b   1.000
_cell.length_c   1.000
_cell.angle_alpha   90.00
_cell.angle_beta   90.00
_cell.angle_gamma   90.00
#
_symmetry.space_group_name_H-M   'P 1'
#
loop_
_entity.id
_entity.type
_entity.pdbx_description
1 polymer ?
#
loop_
_entity_poly.entity_id
_entity_poly.type
_entity_poly.pdbx_seq_one_letter_code
_entity_poly.pdbx_strand_id
1 'polypeptide(L)'
;MRRALLTAAAVVAAVAVGPAVPSARAQVLPALDTSEQVGPDITLRHLQYPAAGGWVDAYVLRADLARPDVKLDLLHPPVIAQGQVLSEQAKSAGAMAGVNADFFDINNSYASQGFEVKDGALRKTSTPAAAGSLASVITTAGKALQTQLAFAGSITANGGTLASLAGVNTYATTADGIVQFTPQWGTYSRARPTSGASSTAEVLVRAGKVVSVSTTTPGAGAIPADGFYLVGRGAGATSLASLQVGDAVSVTAGVTTAGGESVRLAVSGGAAILRDGIVQTVPSDAFGDPLNPNPRTAIGFDRDATHVYLAVVDGRRSGFPGISQSQLGALLAASGAWNAQNLDGGGSSELLARAAGQATPAIRNVPSDGRERTDANGIGLIVTPGDGTARTLLLDPDGDAARSGGTVARVFPGARLRLRLATAVDAGWAPAPLPASVSWSTTRGTIDADGRLTAPATPGGLTVTATGATATGTSSVRVLGPLATITPAQAAVAFAGTTARATNIPLTGRDAQGFSGPLDAADTTLSFDAAVISATAASDGSVRIAPRAVGATLLRIRSGNVASELTVTVGAASPPALELPPTPDPLVASQGDGAQPWTFAALANPGIATADDAGADATVAALTRARAGGADFVLVGGGVTSAGEDGQTTAAAEALTRGGCVLVTGSTLPAAPAGKVPCVVTPGGADGGSFTTTFGPARRTFDHHGTRFVLLDSASGTLLDAGATQVTALATALDDAAANPAVDGVVVASYRPVTDALGDAARALTDPREGVLLEQALAGFAERSGKPVALLTAGSRLAEVRRVEGVAELSLPPLTAPRGNAARGGFTGWTRLTAGPRGLVADVHALADTIELSVPATLATGASTAVAATLTQATRRVPARFPLSPRWSGSGLVIGADVEAARALGAVAILDPATRTLTGLKAGTVTVAVDADGAHAEQAVQVTAAPVEQEPDPEPTPAPPGTEAPVVVPAPPGPPLQPMPIRMPSNVIRVLSAAGSSTALTFKVSVPGAGRLVVSAKATPKGRKAVTVGSHTTTARSAGTVKVTLKLSARTRAAIAKGRSHKATVKATLRFTPTGGSARTVTRSFGVTVRGH
;
A
#
# COMPACT_ATOMS: atom_id res chain seq x y z
N MET A 1 66.49 0.32 27.69
CA MET A 1 65.74 1.10 28.71
C MET A 1 64.90 2.16 28.02
N ARG A 2 63.57 2.16 28.28
CA ARG A 2 62.55 3.23 28.10
C ARG A 2 62.28 3.92 26.73
N ARG A 3 61.10 3.57 26.18
CA ARG A 3 59.96 4.39 25.65
C ARG A 3 60.09 5.31 24.41
N ALA A 4 59.21 5.01 23.43
CA ALA A 4 58.11 5.86 22.91
C ALA A 4 58.26 6.79 21.67
N LEU A 5 57.41 6.49 20.66
CA LEU A 5 56.45 7.34 19.91
C LEU A 5 56.89 8.34 18.79
N LEU A 6 56.21 8.15 17.64
CA LEU A 6 55.55 9.12 16.73
C LEU A 6 56.21 9.60 15.40
N THR A 7 55.30 9.60 14.39
CA THR A 7 55.14 10.47 13.20
C THR A 7 55.83 10.15 11.85
N ALA A 8 55.07 9.42 11.02
CA ALA A 8 54.47 9.84 9.74
C ALA A 8 55.31 10.64 8.72
N ALA A 9 55.54 10.00 7.56
CA ALA A 9 55.94 10.65 6.31
C ALA A 9 54.84 10.48 5.25
N ALA A 10 54.52 11.57 4.56
CA ALA A 10 53.58 11.65 3.45
C ALA A 10 54.33 11.62 2.11
N VAL A 11 53.88 10.80 1.14
CA VAL A 11 54.03 11.06 -0.31
C VAL A 11 52.84 10.45 -1.08
N VAL A 12 51.99 11.35 -1.59
CA VAL A 12 51.24 11.35 -2.86
C VAL A 12 50.74 10.01 -3.43
N ALA A 13 49.45 9.73 -3.23
CA ALA A 13 48.66 8.86 -4.10
C ALA A 13 47.79 9.74 -5.02
N ALA A 14 48.07 9.73 -6.32
CA ALA A 14 47.20 10.31 -7.32
C ALA A 14 45.92 9.48 -7.42
N VAL A 15 44.85 9.96 -6.80
CA VAL A 15 43.51 9.42 -6.98
C VAL A 15 43.03 9.84 -8.36
N ALA A 16 42.95 8.89 -9.29
CA ALA A 16 42.15 9.05 -10.49
C ALA A 16 40.69 9.20 -10.07
N VAL A 17 40.22 10.45 -9.95
CA VAL A 17 38.80 10.78 -9.87
C VAL A 17 38.23 10.46 -11.26
N GLY A 18 37.80 9.21 -11.43
CA GLY A 18 36.89 8.88 -12.52
C GLY A 18 35.62 9.73 -12.37
N PRO A 19 34.97 10.13 -13.48
CA PRO A 19 33.71 10.86 -13.38
C PRO A 19 32.75 10.02 -12.55
N ALA A 20 32.23 10.59 -11.46
CA ALA A 20 31.14 10.01 -10.71
C ALA A 20 30.00 9.77 -11.70
N VAL A 21 29.72 8.50 -12.01
CA VAL A 21 28.50 8.14 -12.74
C VAL A 21 27.35 8.56 -11.82
N PRO A 22 26.48 9.50 -12.20
CA PRO A 22 25.29 9.76 -11.42
C PRO A 22 24.41 8.53 -11.58
N SER A 23 24.46 7.61 -10.62
CA SER A 23 23.49 6.53 -10.52
C SER A 23 22.17 7.09 -9.99
N ALA A 24 21.55 8.00 -10.74
CA ALA A 24 20.14 8.31 -10.60
C ALA A 24 19.36 7.17 -11.27
N ARG A 25 19.37 5.98 -10.65
CA ARG A 25 18.31 5.01 -10.90
C ARG A 25 17.04 5.71 -10.45
N ALA A 26 16.13 6.00 -11.38
CA ALA A 26 14.79 6.48 -11.03
C ALA A 26 14.19 5.46 -10.04
N GLN A 27 14.19 5.80 -8.75
CA GLN A 27 13.61 4.94 -7.74
C GLN A 27 12.11 4.92 -7.96
N VAL A 28 11.60 3.71 -8.10
CA VAL A 28 10.16 3.49 -8.07
C VAL A 28 9.72 3.59 -6.62
N LEU A 29 8.81 4.52 -6.30
CA LEU A 29 8.21 4.60 -4.97
C LEU A 29 7.26 3.41 -4.77
N PRO A 30 7.58 2.48 -3.86
CA PRO A 30 6.68 1.39 -3.56
C PRO A 30 5.60 1.84 -2.56
N ALA A 31 4.38 1.33 -2.73
CA ALA A 31 3.33 1.32 -1.70
C ALA A 31 3.51 0.14 -0.71
N LEU A 32 4.37 -0.82 -1.07
CA LEU A 32 4.81 -1.91 -0.22
C LEU A 32 6.23 -2.29 -0.63
N ASP A 33 7.15 -2.32 0.33
CA ASP A 33 8.50 -2.84 0.16
C ASP A 33 8.93 -3.51 1.46
N THR A 34 8.77 -4.83 1.50
CA THR A 34 9.10 -5.64 2.67
C THR A 34 10.16 -6.65 2.29
N SER A 35 11.05 -7.00 3.22
CA SER A 35 12.11 -7.96 2.97
C SER A 35 12.30 -8.89 4.14
N GLU A 36 12.03 -10.17 3.94
CA GLU A 36 12.22 -11.21 4.94
C GLU A 36 13.44 -12.08 4.60
N GLN A 37 14.13 -12.54 5.64
CA GLN A 37 15.16 -13.56 5.47
C GLN A 37 14.52 -14.94 5.52
N VAL A 38 14.73 -15.75 4.47
CA VAL A 38 14.13 -17.09 4.31
C VAL A 38 15.18 -18.21 4.41
N GLY A 39 16.46 -17.85 4.45
CA GLY A 39 17.59 -18.76 4.57
C GLY A 39 18.91 -18.05 4.88
N PRO A 40 20.03 -18.78 4.95
CA PRO A 40 21.35 -18.20 5.20
C PRO A 40 21.75 -17.31 4.03
N ASP A 41 21.74 -15.98 4.23
CA ASP A 41 21.92 -14.95 3.20
C ASP A 41 20.96 -15.09 2.00
N ILE A 42 19.76 -15.61 2.25
CA ILE A 42 18.68 -15.69 1.27
C ILE A 42 17.54 -14.79 1.74
N THR A 43 17.21 -13.79 0.92
CA THR A 43 16.18 -12.79 1.23
C THR A 43 15.08 -12.83 0.18
N LEU A 44 13.82 -12.80 0.63
CA LEU A 44 12.66 -12.57 -0.22
C LEU A 44 12.16 -11.15 -0.03
N ARG A 45 12.16 -10.36 -1.11
CA ARG A 45 11.63 -9.00 -1.14
C ARG A 45 10.28 -8.99 -1.83
N HIS A 46 9.28 -8.35 -1.23
CA HIS A 46 7.93 -8.17 -1.79
C HIS A 46 7.65 -6.68 -2.02
N LEU A 47 7.31 -6.36 -3.28
CA LEU A 47 7.16 -5.01 -3.80
C LEU A 47 5.78 -4.80 -4.41
N GLN A 48 5.10 -3.72 -4.03
CA GLN A 48 3.96 -3.19 -4.78
C GLN A 48 4.20 -1.74 -5.15
N TYR A 49 4.07 -1.43 -6.44
CA TYR A 49 4.31 -0.09 -6.95
C TYR A 49 3.51 0.19 -8.22
N PRO A 50 3.22 1.45 -8.53
CA PRO A 50 2.57 1.81 -9.78
C PRO A 50 3.55 1.80 -10.95
N ALA A 51 3.10 1.33 -12.11
CA ALA A 51 3.85 1.41 -13.35
C ALA A 51 2.93 1.80 -14.52
N ALA A 52 3.54 2.06 -15.68
CA ALA A 52 2.80 2.21 -16.93
C ALA A 52 1.93 0.96 -17.18
N GLY A 53 0.61 1.14 -17.20
CA GLY A 53 -0.37 0.08 -17.46
C GLY A 53 -1.10 -0.47 -16.22
N GLY A 54 -0.65 -0.17 -15.00
CA GLY A 54 -1.31 -0.60 -13.76
C GLY A 54 -0.33 -0.79 -12.59
N TRP A 55 -0.81 -1.34 -11.48
CA TRP A 55 0.05 -1.70 -10.36
C TRP A 55 0.84 -2.97 -10.65
N VAL A 56 2.06 -3.02 -10.15
CA VAL A 56 2.94 -4.18 -10.15
C VAL A 56 2.95 -4.78 -8.75
N ASP A 57 2.91 -6.11 -8.68
CA ASP A 57 3.03 -6.91 -7.45
C ASP A 57 4.13 -7.94 -7.71
N ALA A 58 5.31 -7.72 -7.11
CA ALA A 58 6.54 -8.39 -7.48
C ALA A 58 7.25 -8.99 -6.27
N TYR A 59 7.81 -10.17 -6.46
CA TYR A 59 8.56 -10.93 -5.48
C TYR A 59 9.95 -11.19 -6.05
N VAL A 60 11.00 -10.83 -5.31
CA VAL A 60 12.40 -11.02 -5.73
C VAL A 60 13.13 -11.76 -4.63
N LEU A 61 13.51 -13.00 -4.92
CA LEU A 61 14.38 -13.81 -4.09
C LEU A 61 15.82 -13.57 -4.49
N ARG A 62 16.68 -13.25 -3.53
CA ARG A 62 18.13 -13.08 -3.72
C ARG A 62 18.85 -14.12 -2.87
N ALA A 63 19.86 -14.78 -3.44
CA ALA A 63 20.71 -15.72 -2.72
C ALA A 63 22.19 -15.55 -3.12
N ASP A 64 23.08 -15.72 -2.15
CA ASP A 64 24.52 -15.78 -2.35
C ASP A 64 24.96 -17.20 -2.74
N LEU A 65 25.51 -17.33 -3.94
CA LEU A 65 26.05 -18.56 -4.53
C LEU A 65 27.54 -18.76 -4.22
N ALA A 66 28.25 -17.76 -3.67
CA ALA A 66 29.62 -17.95 -3.18
C ALA A 66 29.65 -18.80 -1.90
N ARG A 67 28.50 -18.93 -1.23
CA ARG A 67 28.31 -19.81 -0.09
C ARG A 67 28.32 -21.29 -0.50
N PRO A 68 29.17 -22.14 0.12
CA PRO A 68 29.25 -23.55 -0.23
C PRO A 68 28.01 -24.36 0.22
N ASP A 69 27.25 -23.85 1.19
CA ASP A 69 26.05 -24.48 1.73
C ASP A 69 24.77 -24.15 0.96
N VAL A 70 24.82 -23.20 0.01
CA VAL A 70 23.70 -22.80 -0.86
C VAL A 70 23.99 -23.23 -2.29
N LYS A 71 23.10 -24.00 -2.91
CA LYS A 71 23.23 -24.40 -4.31
C LYS A 71 21.95 -24.18 -5.10
N LEU A 72 22.13 -23.85 -6.38
CA LEU A 72 21.07 -23.87 -7.38
C LEU A 72 20.98 -25.28 -8.01
N ASP A 73 19.76 -25.80 -8.15
CA ASP A 73 19.49 -27.11 -8.77
C ASP A 73 18.18 -27.10 -9.60
N LEU A 74 18.05 -28.10 -10.46
CA LEU A 74 16.87 -28.32 -11.30
C LEU A 74 15.75 -28.91 -10.45
N LEU A 75 14.59 -28.25 -10.46
CA LEU A 75 13.33 -28.82 -9.99
C LEU A 75 12.66 -29.48 -11.19
N HIS A 76 12.25 -30.73 -11.04
CA HIS A 76 11.65 -31.46 -12.14
C HIS A 76 10.67 -32.54 -11.63
N PRO A 77 9.66 -32.90 -12.44
CA PRO A 77 8.84 -34.10 -12.26
C PRO A 77 9.68 -35.39 -12.33
N PRO A 78 9.15 -36.54 -11.89
CA PRO A 78 9.89 -37.81 -11.92
C PRO A 78 10.44 -38.19 -13.31
N VAL A 79 9.71 -37.86 -14.37
CA VAL A 79 10.09 -38.07 -15.77
C VAL A 79 9.79 -36.81 -16.60
N ILE A 80 10.49 -36.64 -17.72
CA ILE A 80 10.48 -35.47 -18.60
C ILE A 80 9.11 -35.24 -19.24
N ALA A 81 8.46 -36.28 -19.74
CA ALA A 81 7.16 -36.16 -20.40
C ALA A 81 5.98 -36.27 -19.40
N GLN A 82 6.10 -35.54 -18.31
CA GLN A 82 5.08 -35.38 -17.27
C GLN A 82 5.21 -33.97 -16.70
N GLY A 83 4.09 -33.34 -16.37
CA GLY A 83 4.09 -32.09 -15.62
C GLY A 83 3.81 -32.32 -14.13
N GLN A 84 4.27 -31.40 -13.29
CA GLN A 84 4.01 -31.42 -11.85
C GLN A 84 3.93 -29.99 -11.30
N VAL A 85 3.16 -29.74 -10.24
CA VAL A 85 3.15 -28.42 -9.57
C VAL A 85 4.50 -28.12 -8.92
N LEU A 86 4.89 -26.84 -8.85
CA LEU A 86 6.20 -26.43 -8.35
C LEU A 86 6.46 -26.91 -6.91
N SER A 87 5.44 -26.86 -6.05
CA SER A 87 5.55 -27.31 -4.65
C SER A 87 5.97 -28.78 -4.50
N GLU A 88 5.48 -29.67 -5.37
CA GLU A 88 5.86 -31.09 -5.34
C GLU A 88 7.24 -31.35 -5.95
N GLN A 89 7.62 -30.60 -7.00
CA GLN A 89 8.97 -30.66 -7.56
C GLN A 89 10.00 -30.20 -6.53
N ALA A 90 9.74 -29.08 -5.86
CA ALA A 90 10.58 -28.54 -4.79
C ALA A 90 10.71 -29.52 -3.61
N LYS A 91 9.60 -30.13 -3.18
CA LYS A 91 9.60 -31.15 -2.13
C LYS A 91 10.48 -32.34 -2.50
N SER A 92 10.39 -32.82 -3.74
CA SER A 92 11.17 -33.96 -4.22
C SER A 92 12.68 -33.66 -4.27
N ALA A 93 13.05 -32.41 -4.58
CA ALA A 93 14.43 -31.96 -4.60
C ALA A 93 14.98 -31.53 -3.23
N GLY A 94 14.13 -31.40 -2.20
CA GLY A 94 14.52 -30.81 -0.92
C GLY A 94 14.85 -29.31 -1.02
N ALA A 95 14.24 -28.59 -1.96
CA ALA A 95 14.47 -27.17 -2.14
C ALA A 95 13.74 -26.34 -1.08
N MET A 96 14.42 -25.34 -0.53
CA MET A 96 13.83 -24.41 0.44
C MET A 96 13.09 -23.25 -0.23
N ALA A 97 13.43 -22.94 -1.47
CA ALA A 97 12.81 -21.90 -2.27
C ALA A 97 13.05 -22.16 -3.75
N GLY A 98 12.29 -21.52 -4.63
CA GLY A 98 12.43 -21.71 -6.06
C GLY A 98 11.30 -21.08 -6.86
N VAL A 99 11.45 -21.12 -8.18
CA VAL A 99 10.49 -20.62 -9.17
C VAL A 99 10.31 -21.63 -10.31
N ASN A 100 9.22 -21.50 -11.06
CA ASN A 100 9.05 -22.22 -12.34
C ASN A 100 10.12 -21.77 -13.37
N ALA A 101 10.40 -22.59 -14.39
CA ALA A 101 11.48 -22.31 -15.34
C ALA A 101 11.09 -22.31 -16.83
N ASP A 102 11.26 -23.41 -17.56
CA ASP A 102 11.15 -23.43 -19.02
C ASP A 102 9.70 -23.32 -19.53
N PHE A 103 9.55 -22.77 -20.75
CA PHE A 103 8.35 -23.00 -21.56
C PHE A 103 8.22 -24.49 -21.87
N PHE A 104 7.02 -24.98 -22.16
CA PHE A 104 6.81 -26.41 -22.35
C PHE A 104 5.66 -26.75 -23.29
N ASP A 105 5.59 -28.02 -23.67
CA ASP A 105 4.55 -28.60 -24.51
C ASP A 105 3.26 -28.85 -23.73
N ILE A 106 2.64 -27.74 -23.31
CA ILE A 106 1.44 -27.72 -22.48
C ILE A 106 0.26 -28.43 -23.16
N ASN A 107 -0.57 -29.09 -22.34
CA ASN A 107 -1.71 -29.93 -22.76
C ASN A 107 -1.31 -31.18 -23.55
N ASN A 108 -0.03 -31.53 -23.57
CA ASN A 108 0.44 -32.66 -24.33
C ASN A 108 1.53 -33.44 -23.58
N SER A 109 2.81 -33.37 -23.98
CA SER A 109 3.86 -34.15 -23.30
C SER A 109 4.31 -33.53 -21.98
N TYR A 110 4.04 -32.23 -21.76
CA TYR A 110 4.61 -31.43 -20.68
C TYR A 110 6.14 -31.32 -20.68
N ALA A 111 6.84 -31.93 -21.63
CA ALA A 111 8.28 -31.77 -21.74
C ALA A 111 8.64 -30.30 -22.00
N SER A 112 9.67 -29.82 -21.32
CA SER A 112 10.20 -28.47 -21.48
C SER A 112 10.64 -28.19 -22.92
N GLN A 113 10.76 -26.94 -23.31
CA GLN A 113 11.32 -26.52 -24.60
C GLN A 113 12.84 -26.39 -24.54
N GLY A 114 13.37 -26.08 -23.37
CA GLY A 114 14.78 -25.86 -23.11
C GLY A 114 15.63 -27.11 -22.98
N PHE A 115 16.92 -26.85 -22.74
CA PHE A 115 17.85 -27.84 -22.22
C PHE A 115 17.58 -28.09 -20.75
N GLU A 116 17.68 -29.35 -20.33
CA GLU A 116 17.74 -29.74 -18.92
C GLU A 116 19.05 -30.47 -18.67
N VAL A 117 19.92 -29.84 -17.89
CA VAL A 117 21.15 -30.47 -17.40
C VAL A 117 21.09 -30.49 -15.88
N LYS A 118 21.32 -31.65 -15.29
CA LYS A 118 21.35 -31.83 -13.83
C LYS A 118 22.58 -32.64 -13.45
N ASP A 119 23.36 -32.14 -12.49
CA ASP A 119 24.58 -32.78 -11.99
C ASP A 119 25.55 -33.20 -13.11
N GLY A 120 25.64 -32.40 -14.17
CA GLY A 120 26.48 -32.67 -15.34
C GLY A 120 25.87 -33.60 -16.39
N ALA A 121 24.75 -34.26 -16.09
CA ALA A 121 24.06 -35.15 -17.01
C ALA A 121 23.04 -34.38 -17.86
N LEU A 122 23.17 -34.49 -19.18
CA LEU A 122 22.15 -34.03 -20.13
C LEU A 122 20.92 -34.91 -20.00
N ARG A 123 19.83 -34.36 -19.46
CA ARG A 123 18.53 -35.03 -19.39
C ARG A 123 17.75 -34.82 -20.68
N LYS A 124 17.81 -33.61 -21.23
CA LYS A 124 17.03 -33.23 -22.41
C LYS A 124 17.72 -32.11 -23.18
N THR A 125 17.66 -32.18 -24.51
CA THR A 125 18.06 -31.09 -25.40
C THR A 125 16.91 -30.11 -25.65
N SER A 126 17.19 -28.89 -26.12
CA SER A 126 16.12 -27.98 -26.57
C SER A 126 15.22 -28.59 -27.66
N THR A 127 14.08 -27.96 -27.94
CA THR A 127 13.07 -28.46 -28.90
C THR A 127 12.81 -27.49 -30.07
N PRO A 128 13.27 -27.78 -31.31
CA PRO A 128 14.26 -28.82 -31.63
C PRO A 128 15.64 -28.47 -31.02
N ALA A 129 16.58 -29.41 -31.04
CA ALA A 129 17.93 -29.11 -30.56
C ALA A 129 18.53 -28.05 -31.49
N ALA A 130 18.75 -26.85 -30.97
CA ALA A 130 19.27 -25.73 -31.73
C ALA A 130 20.57 -25.28 -31.09
N ALA A 131 21.64 -25.23 -31.88
CA ALA A 131 22.86 -24.56 -31.47
C ALA A 131 22.52 -23.08 -31.18
N GLY A 132 22.98 -22.56 -30.04
CA GLY A 132 22.75 -21.15 -29.70
C GLY A 132 21.56 -20.88 -28.77
N SER A 133 20.87 -21.90 -28.24
CA SER A 133 19.82 -21.68 -27.23
C SER A 133 20.40 -21.05 -25.97
N LEU A 134 19.90 -19.86 -25.62
CA LEU A 134 20.27 -19.16 -24.40
C LEU A 134 19.82 -19.97 -23.19
N ALA A 135 20.67 -20.05 -22.17
CA ALA A 135 20.38 -20.72 -20.92
C ALA A 135 21.02 -20.01 -19.73
N SER A 136 20.41 -20.21 -18.57
CA SER A 136 21.01 -19.93 -17.27
C SER A 136 21.73 -21.18 -16.80
N VAL A 137 23.03 -21.06 -16.59
CA VAL A 137 23.98 -22.17 -16.43
C VAL A 137 24.74 -22.02 -15.12
N ILE A 138 24.93 -23.13 -14.41
CA ILE A 138 26.04 -23.27 -13.47
C ILE A 138 27.04 -24.25 -14.08
N THR A 139 28.29 -23.85 -14.25
CA THR A 139 29.35 -24.74 -14.74
C THR A 139 29.75 -25.75 -13.65
N THR A 140 30.46 -26.80 -14.05
CA THR A 140 31.06 -27.76 -13.11
C THR A 140 32.08 -27.11 -12.17
N ALA A 141 32.68 -25.98 -12.58
CA ALA A 141 33.55 -25.15 -11.74
C ALA A 141 32.78 -24.22 -10.78
N GLY A 142 31.44 -24.28 -10.75
CA GLY A 142 30.60 -23.46 -9.86
C GLY A 142 30.28 -22.05 -10.39
N LYS A 143 30.74 -21.70 -11.60
CA LYS A 143 30.50 -20.38 -12.18
C LYS A 143 29.06 -20.26 -12.70
N ALA A 144 28.35 -19.23 -12.27
CA ALA A 144 27.04 -18.89 -12.83
C ALA A 144 27.17 -18.04 -14.10
N LEU A 145 26.40 -18.37 -15.14
CA LEU A 145 26.48 -17.76 -16.46
C LEU A 145 25.11 -17.66 -17.11
N GLN A 146 24.91 -16.61 -17.90
CA GLN A 146 23.87 -16.59 -18.93
C GLN A 146 24.56 -16.74 -20.29
N THR A 147 24.43 -17.90 -20.92
CA THR A 147 25.19 -18.23 -22.14
C THR A 147 24.38 -19.11 -23.07
N GLN A 148 24.76 -19.15 -24.34
CA GLN A 148 24.27 -20.15 -25.26
C GLN A 148 24.90 -21.51 -24.97
N LEU A 149 24.12 -22.58 -25.22
CA LEU A 149 24.58 -23.96 -25.17
C LEU A 149 24.83 -24.52 -26.56
N ALA A 150 25.85 -25.38 -26.65
CA ALA A 150 26.19 -26.16 -27.82
C ALA A 150 25.96 -27.65 -27.52
N PHE A 151 25.21 -28.32 -28.39
CA PHE A 151 24.94 -29.75 -28.32
C PHE A 151 25.74 -30.47 -29.40
N ALA A 152 26.39 -31.57 -29.03
CA ALA A 152 27.05 -32.47 -29.94
C ALA A 152 26.62 -33.91 -29.63
N GLY A 153 26.18 -34.64 -30.64
CA GLY A 153 25.86 -36.06 -30.47
C GLY A 153 26.03 -36.86 -31.75
N SER A 154 26.44 -38.12 -31.59
CA SER A 154 26.67 -39.06 -32.69
C SER A 154 26.13 -40.44 -32.34
N ILE A 155 25.71 -41.15 -33.36
CA ILE A 155 25.27 -42.54 -33.30
C ILE A 155 26.27 -43.36 -34.09
N THR A 156 26.82 -44.39 -33.47
CA THR A 156 27.73 -45.34 -34.13
C THR A 156 27.11 -46.72 -34.11
N ALA A 157 27.22 -47.43 -35.24
CA ALA A 157 26.78 -48.81 -35.40
C ALA A 157 27.95 -49.68 -35.89
N ASN A 158 28.19 -50.82 -35.24
CA ASN A 158 29.24 -51.78 -35.56
C ASN A 158 30.65 -51.15 -35.71
N GLY A 159 30.94 -50.13 -34.89
CA GLY A 159 32.21 -49.41 -34.88
C GLY A 159 32.35 -48.27 -35.90
N GLY A 160 31.36 -48.06 -36.77
CA GLY A 160 31.30 -46.94 -37.72
C GLY A 160 30.27 -45.88 -37.34
N THR A 161 30.45 -44.64 -37.79
CA THR A 161 29.45 -43.58 -37.63
C THR A 161 28.22 -43.88 -38.50
N LEU A 162 27.05 -43.98 -37.87
CA LEU A 162 25.77 -44.18 -38.55
C LEU A 162 25.16 -42.84 -38.95
N ALA A 163 25.00 -41.94 -37.97
CA ALA A 163 24.35 -40.64 -38.14
C ALA A 163 24.69 -39.67 -37.01
N SER A 164 24.44 -38.38 -37.23
CA SER A 164 24.43 -37.40 -36.13
C SER A 164 23.15 -37.52 -35.31
N LEU A 165 23.27 -37.35 -34.00
CA LEU A 165 22.10 -37.30 -33.12
C LEU A 165 21.51 -35.89 -33.15
N ALA A 166 20.21 -35.78 -33.39
CA ALA A 166 19.51 -34.50 -33.46
C ALA A 166 18.91 -34.05 -32.12
N GLY A 167 18.87 -34.91 -31.10
CA GLY A 167 18.42 -34.52 -29.77
C GLY A 167 18.24 -35.69 -28.81
N VAL A 168 18.00 -35.36 -27.54
CA VAL A 168 17.73 -36.30 -26.45
C VAL A 168 16.44 -35.88 -25.76
N ASN A 169 15.51 -36.82 -25.58
CA ASN A 169 14.22 -36.67 -24.87
C ASN A 169 13.44 -35.41 -25.31
N THR A 170 13.38 -35.15 -26.62
CA THR A 170 12.70 -33.98 -27.18
C THR A 170 11.48 -34.38 -28.00
N TYR A 171 10.41 -33.58 -27.94
CA TYR A 171 9.13 -33.87 -28.60
C TYR A 171 9.06 -33.39 -30.06
N ALA A 172 10.07 -32.63 -30.53
CA ALA A 172 10.21 -32.22 -31.92
C ALA A 172 11.67 -32.28 -32.36
N THR A 173 11.89 -32.52 -33.65
CA THR A 173 13.24 -32.64 -34.24
C THR A 173 13.29 -31.92 -35.58
N THR A 174 14.50 -31.64 -36.07
CA THR A 174 14.74 -31.10 -37.41
C THR A 174 14.32 -32.09 -38.50
N ALA A 175 14.22 -31.62 -39.74
CA ALA A 175 14.15 -32.52 -40.90
C ALA A 175 15.29 -33.54 -40.85
N ASP A 176 14.97 -34.79 -41.22
CA ASP A 176 15.90 -35.93 -41.23
C ASP A 176 16.55 -36.30 -39.90
N GLY A 177 16.13 -35.69 -38.79
CA GLY A 177 16.75 -35.89 -37.48
C GLY A 177 16.42 -37.23 -36.81
N ILE A 178 17.33 -37.68 -35.96
CA ILE A 178 17.17 -38.83 -35.05
C ILE A 178 17.20 -38.34 -33.61
N VAL A 179 16.21 -38.72 -32.81
CA VAL A 179 16.10 -38.39 -31.38
C VAL A 179 16.31 -39.65 -30.55
N GLN A 180 17.09 -39.53 -29.48
CA GLN A 180 17.21 -40.56 -28.45
C GLN A 180 16.16 -40.36 -27.36
N PHE A 181 15.42 -41.41 -27.02
CA PHE A 181 14.51 -41.46 -25.88
C PHE A 181 15.04 -42.44 -24.83
N THR A 182 15.36 -41.91 -23.65
CA THR A 182 15.90 -42.65 -22.49
C THR A 182 14.78 -42.94 -21.48
N PRO A 183 15.01 -43.75 -20.43
CA PRO A 183 14.04 -43.98 -19.35
C PRO A 183 13.48 -42.70 -18.71
N GLN A 184 14.26 -41.61 -18.74
CA GLN A 184 13.83 -40.31 -18.22
C GLN A 184 12.67 -39.70 -19.01
N TRP A 185 12.36 -40.16 -20.23
CA TRP A 185 11.19 -39.71 -20.98
C TRP A 185 9.86 -40.11 -20.31
N GLY A 186 9.82 -41.28 -19.67
CA GLY A 186 8.58 -41.85 -19.13
C GLY A 186 7.79 -42.63 -20.17
N THR A 187 6.46 -42.58 -20.08
CA THR A 187 5.54 -43.44 -20.85
C THR A 187 4.85 -42.74 -22.02
N TYR A 188 5.05 -41.44 -22.18
CA TYR A 188 4.40 -40.65 -23.23
C TYR A 188 4.86 -41.10 -24.64
N SER A 189 4.01 -40.90 -25.65
CA SER A 189 4.28 -41.30 -27.03
C SER A 189 5.55 -40.67 -27.59
N ARG A 190 6.37 -41.49 -28.26
CA ARG A 190 7.60 -41.07 -28.96
C ARG A 190 7.35 -40.70 -30.42
N ALA A 191 6.10 -40.70 -30.88
CA ALA A 191 5.76 -40.44 -32.28
C ALA A 191 5.80 -38.95 -32.67
N ARG A 192 5.70 -38.02 -31.71
CA ARG A 192 5.61 -36.58 -32.02
C ARG A 192 6.75 -36.02 -32.87
N PRO A 193 8.04 -36.33 -32.63
CA PRO A 193 9.13 -35.82 -33.47
C PRO A 193 8.96 -36.20 -34.94
N THR A 194 8.29 -37.32 -35.22
CA THR A 194 8.04 -37.83 -36.57
C THR A 194 6.70 -37.40 -37.16
N SER A 195 5.94 -36.54 -36.46
CA SER A 195 4.64 -36.07 -36.94
C SER A 195 4.77 -35.36 -38.30
N GLY A 196 3.90 -35.74 -39.23
CA GLY A 196 3.89 -35.24 -40.61
C GLY A 196 5.06 -35.70 -41.48
N ALA A 197 5.91 -36.63 -41.03
CA ALA A 197 6.96 -37.21 -41.86
C ALA A 197 6.40 -38.30 -42.79
N SER A 198 6.97 -38.40 -44.01
CA SER A 198 6.64 -39.46 -44.96
C SER A 198 7.23 -40.82 -44.58
N SER A 199 8.32 -40.83 -43.80
CA SER A 199 8.95 -42.02 -43.25
C SER A 199 9.34 -41.82 -41.79
N THR A 200 9.21 -42.90 -41.01
CA THR A 200 9.57 -42.95 -39.60
C THR A 200 10.21 -44.30 -39.27
N ALA A 201 11.10 -44.33 -38.29
CA ALA A 201 11.64 -45.57 -37.74
C ALA A 201 11.91 -45.43 -36.24
N GLU A 202 11.70 -46.52 -35.50
CA GLU A 202 11.96 -46.66 -34.07
C GLU A 202 12.85 -47.89 -33.83
N VAL A 203 13.96 -47.71 -33.11
CA VAL A 203 14.93 -48.77 -32.80
C VAL A 203 15.11 -48.87 -31.29
N LEU A 204 14.86 -50.04 -30.72
CA LEU A 204 15.19 -50.32 -29.31
C LEU A 204 16.62 -50.82 -29.22
N VAL A 205 17.44 -50.17 -28.39
CA VAL A 205 18.79 -50.61 -28.04
C VAL A 205 18.81 -50.97 -26.55
N ARG A 206 19.28 -52.16 -26.21
CA ARG A 206 19.51 -52.59 -24.80
C ARG A 206 20.90 -53.16 -24.67
N ALA A 207 21.59 -52.82 -23.57
CA ALA A 207 22.97 -53.24 -23.32
C ALA A 207 23.90 -53.05 -24.55
N GLY A 208 23.73 -51.95 -25.28
CA GLY A 208 24.53 -51.61 -26.47
C GLY A 208 24.21 -52.40 -27.74
N LYS A 209 23.11 -53.18 -27.77
CA LYS A 209 22.70 -53.95 -28.95
C LYS A 209 21.27 -53.65 -29.38
N VAL A 210 21.03 -53.67 -30.69
CA VAL A 210 19.67 -53.54 -31.26
C VAL A 210 18.83 -54.76 -30.88
N VAL A 211 17.67 -54.50 -30.28
CA VAL A 211 16.68 -55.52 -29.89
C VAL A 211 15.50 -55.55 -30.85
N SER A 212 15.10 -54.40 -31.39
CA SER A 212 14.01 -54.31 -32.37
C SER A 212 14.18 -53.10 -33.28
N VAL A 213 13.73 -53.24 -34.53
CA VAL A 213 13.61 -52.17 -35.52
C VAL A 213 12.18 -52.16 -36.04
N SER A 214 11.52 -51.00 -36.01
CA SER A 214 10.18 -50.78 -36.55
C SER A 214 10.21 -49.59 -37.50
N THR A 215 9.56 -49.71 -38.65
CA THR A 215 9.40 -48.61 -39.64
C THR A 215 7.96 -48.06 -39.66
N THR A 216 7.18 -48.41 -38.64
CA THR A 216 5.82 -47.92 -38.43
C THR A 216 5.82 -46.79 -37.39
N THR A 217 4.64 -46.25 -37.08
CA THR A 217 4.49 -45.18 -36.08
C THR A 217 5.20 -45.55 -34.76
N PRO A 218 6.11 -44.71 -34.24
CA PRO A 218 6.81 -44.97 -32.98
C PRO A 218 5.85 -45.17 -31.81
N GLY A 219 6.25 -46.05 -30.89
CA GLY A 219 5.40 -46.46 -29.78
C GLY A 219 5.25 -45.44 -28.64
N ALA A 220 4.62 -45.91 -27.58
CA ALA A 220 4.55 -45.28 -26.26
C ALA A 220 4.96 -46.30 -25.19
N GLY A 221 4.82 -45.95 -23.92
CA GLY A 221 5.11 -46.84 -22.79
C GLY A 221 6.53 -46.72 -22.25
N ALA A 222 6.76 -47.39 -21.12
CA ALA A 222 8.00 -47.30 -20.37
C ALA A 222 9.21 -47.79 -21.19
N ILE A 223 10.33 -47.09 -21.03
CA ILE A 223 11.58 -47.40 -21.71
C ILE A 223 12.46 -48.22 -20.76
N PRO A 224 13.04 -49.36 -21.20
CA PRO A 224 13.84 -50.22 -20.33
C PRO A 224 15.00 -49.49 -19.65
N ALA A 225 15.23 -49.73 -18.36
CA ALA A 225 16.25 -49.05 -17.57
C ALA A 225 17.68 -49.25 -18.11
N ASP A 226 17.93 -50.35 -18.80
CA ASP A 226 19.20 -50.74 -19.43
C ASP A 226 19.25 -50.44 -20.94
N GLY A 227 18.35 -49.58 -21.44
CA GLY A 227 18.21 -49.29 -22.86
C GLY A 227 17.65 -47.91 -23.19
N PHE A 228 17.48 -47.68 -24.48
CA PHE A 228 16.90 -46.46 -25.04
C PHE A 228 16.27 -46.74 -26.41
N TYR A 229 15.41 -45.84 -26.86
CA TYR A 229 14.91 -45.84 -28.24
C TYR A 229 15.61 -44.78 -29.07
N LEU A 230 15.93 -45.09 -30.33
CA LEU A 230 16.23 -44.09 -31.36
C LEU A 230 15.00 -43.95 -32.24
N VAL A 231 14.54 -42.72 -32.46
CA VAL A 231 13.38 -42.40 -33.30
C VAL A 231 13.80 -41.41 -34.37
N GLY A 232 13.68 -41.81 -35.63
CA GLY A 232 14.12 -41.03 -36.78
C GLY A 232 12.98 -40.71 -37.73
N ARG A 233 13.08 -39.56 -38.42
CA ARG A 233 12.21 -39.18 -39.55
C ARG A 233 13.03 -39.01 -40.82
N GLY A 234 12.41 -39.15 -41.99
CA GLY A 234 13.08 -38.86 -43.27
C GLY A 234 14.34 -39.72 -43.48
N ALA A 235 15.47 -39.10 -43.83
CA ALA A 235 16.74 -39.81 -43.99
C ALA A 235 17.26 -40.43 -42.67
N GLY A 236 16.93 -39.83 -41.53
CA GLY A 236 17.17 -40.43 -40.21
C GLY A 236 16.42 -41.73 -40.01
N ALA A 237 15.16 -41.80 -40.48
CA ALA A 237 14.39 -43.05 -40.47
C ALA A 237 15.03 -44.11 -41.37
N THR A 238 15.46 -43.73 -42.57
CA THR A 238 16.17 -44.63 -43.51
C THR A 238 17.45 -45.19 -42.89
N SER A 239 18.22 -44.35 -42.20
CA SER A 239 19.46 -44.76 -41.52
C SER A 239 19.17 -45.78 -40.42
N LEU A 240 18.16 -45.53 -39.59
CA LEU A 240 17.76 -46.45 -38.53
C LEU A 240 17.16 -47.76 -39.06
N ALA A 241 16.42 -47.72 -40.16
CA ALA A 241 15.84 -48.90 -40.79
C ALA A 241 16.89 -49.86 -41.38
N SER A 242 18.13 -49.40 -41.58
CA SER A 242 19.24 -50.24 -42.05
C SER A 242 19.81 -51.17 -40.97
N LEU A 243 19.56 -50.87 -39.69
CA LEU A 243 20.05 -51.66 -38.57
C LEU A 243 19.37 -53.02 -38.49
N GLN A 244 20.11 -54.02 -37.99
CA GLN A 244 19.64 -55.37 -37.76
C GLN A 244 19.65 -55.70 -36.27
N VAL A 245 18.76 -56.61 -35.85
CA VAL A 245 18.79 -57.13 -34.47
C VAL A 245 20.15 -57.75 -34.19
N GLY A 246 20.76 -57.36 -33.08
CA GLY A 246 22.10 -57.79 -32.67
C GLY A 246 23.23 -56.80 -33.01
N ASP A 247 23.00 -55.81 -33.88
CA ASP A 247 23.99 -54.77 -34.19
C ASP A 247 24.43 -54.04 -32.93
N ALA A 248 25.74 -53.79 -32.81
CA ALA A 248 26.30 -53.02 -31.71
C ALA A 248 26.06 -51.52 -31.98
N VAL A 249 25.31 -50.86 -31.09
CA VAL A 249 24.98 -49.43 -31.21
C VAL A 249 25.41 -48.69 -29.94
N SER A 250 26.14 -47.59 -30.14
CA SER A 250 26.46 -46.63 -29.09
C SER A 250 26.10 -45.21 -29.50
N VAL A 251 25.73 -44.41 -28.51
CA VAL A 251 25.32 -43.02 -28.70
C VAL A 251 26.19 -42.15 -27.80
N THR A 252 26.72 -41.07 -28.36
CA THR A 252 27.34 -40.00 -27.58
C THR A 252 26.45 -38.76 -27.63
N ALA A 253 26.31 -38.08 -26.49
CA ALA A 253 25.52 -36.87 -26.37
C ALA A 253 26.16 -35.99 -25.29
N GLY A 254 26.62 -34.81 -25.69
CA GLY A 254 27.31 -33.86 -24.81
C GLY A 254 26.77 -32.45 -25.00
N VAL A 255 26.87 -31.66 -23.93
CA VAL A 255 26.50 -30.25 -23.93
C VAL A 255 27.60 -29.44 -23.26
N THR A 256 27.98 -28.33 -23.88
CA THR A 256 28.92 -27.36 -23.32
C THR A 256 28.33 -25.96 -23.45
N THR A 257 28.91 -25.01 -22.71
CA THR A 257 28.68 -23.60 -23.04
C THR A 257 29.28 -23.28 -24.41
N ALA A 258 28.88 -22.15 -25.00
CA ALA A 258 29.53 -21.62 -26.21
C ALA A 258 31.04 -21.37 -26.02
N GLY A 259 31.49 -21.15 -24.79
CA GLY A 259 32.91 -21.05 -24.42
C GLY A 259 33.61 -22.40 -24.18
N GLY A 260 32.93 -23.53 -24.37
CA GLY A 260 33.48 -24.88 -24.18
C GLY A 260 33.51 -25.37 -22.72
N GLU A 261 32.91 -24.64 -21.78
CA GLU A 261 32.88 -25.04 -20.37
C GLU A 261 31.87 -26.18 -20.14
N SER A 262 32.23 -27.12 -19.26
CA SER A 262 31.32 -28.19 -18.84
C SER A 262 30.20 -27.66 -17.94
N VAL A 263 28.98 -28.06 -18.25
CA VAL A 263 27.74 -27.59 -17.61
C VAL A 263 27.35 -28.55 -16.48
N ARG A 264 27.10 -28.04 -15.26
CA ARG A 264 26.54 -28.81 -14.14
C ARG A 264 25.02 -28.73 -14.10
N LEU A 265 24.50 -27.51 -14.25
CA LEU A 265 23.08 -27.18 -14.26
C LEU A 265 22.81 -26.29 -15.46
N ALA A 266 21.71 -26.54 -16.18
CA ALA A 266 21.19 -25.61 -17.16
C ALA A 266 19.68 -25.71 -17.30
N VAL A 267 19.05 -24.55 -17.47
CA VAL A 267 17.67 -24.38 -17.95
C VAL A 267 17.64 -23.24 -18.97
N SER A 268 16.82 -23.35 -20.02
CA SER A 268 16.88 -22.39 -21.13
C SER A 268 16.00 -21.18 -20.94
N GLY A 269 14.77 -21.28 -20.50
CA GLY A 269 13.83 -20.17 -20.44
C GLY A 269 13.55 -19.52 -21.80
N GLY A 270 13.50 -18.19 -21.82
CA GLY A 270 13.21 -17.35 -22.98
C GLY A 270 14.30 -16.31 -23.27
N ALA A 271 13.88 -15.11 -23.67
CA ALA A 271 14.80 -14.05 -24.10
C ALA A 271 15.68 -13.51 -22.95
N ALA A 272 16.88 -13.02 -23.31
CA ALA A 272 17.64 -12.14 -22.42
C ALA A 272 16.88 -10.81 -22.26
N ILE A 273 16.61 -10.41 -21.03
CA ILE A 273 15.89 -9.18 -20.69
C ILE A 273 16.80 -8.12 -20.07
N LEU A 274 17.99 -8.53 -19.63
CA LEU A 274 19.05 -7.67 -19.12
C LEU A 274 20.39 -8.24 -19.59
N ARG A 275 21.25 -7.39 -20.15
CA ARG A 275 22.63 -7.73 -20.50
C ARG A 275 23.55 -6.60 -20.12
N ASP A 276 24.61 -6.92 -19.41
CA ASP A 276 25.60 -5.95 -18.96
C ASP A 276 24.99 -4.71 -18.27
N GLY A 277 23.98 -4.94 -17.42
CA GLY A 277 23.23 -3.90 -16.73
C GLY A 277 22.26 -3.09 -17.61
N ILE A 278 22.19 -3.38 -18.91
CA ILE A 278 21.36 -2.68 -19.89
C ILE A 278 20.09 -3.49 -20.17
N VAL A 279 18.93 -2.87 -19.93
CA VAL A 279 17.62 -3.48 -20.20
C VAL A 279 17.47 -3.71 -21.70
N GLN A 280 17.08 -4.92 -22.08
CA GLN A 280 16.96 -5.29 -23.48
C GLN A 280 15.57 -4.95 -24.05
N THR A 281 15.54 -4.46 -25.28
CA THR A 281 14.31 -4.42 -26.08
C THR A 281 14.08 -5.81 -26.65
N VAL A 282 12.98 -6.44 -26.25
CA VAL A 282 12.64 -7.79 -26.74
C VAL A 282 11.73 -7.67 -27.97
N PRO A 283 12.09 -8.30 -29.12
CA PRO A 283 11.27 -8.28 -30.34
C PRO A 283 9.85 -8.80 -30.09
N SER A 284 8.84 -8.23 -30.76
CA SER A 284 7.42 -8.58 -30.55
C SER A 284 7.07 -10.04 -30.87
N ASP A 285 7.88 -10.69 -31.72
CA ASP A 285 7.75 -12.09 -32.14
C ASP A 285 8.53 -13.07 -31.24
N ALA A 286 9.24 -12.58 -30.22
CA ALA A 286 9.89 -13.45 -29.25
C ALA A 286 8.86 -14.22 -28.40
N PHE A 287 9.29 -15.37 -27.85
CA PHE A 287 8.44 -16.22 -27.03
C PHE A 287 7.90 -15.50 -25.78
N GLY A 288 6.68 -15.87 -25.40
CA GLY A 288 6.05 -15.40 -24.17
C GLY A 288 5.42 -14.02 -24.25
N ASP A 289 5.02 -13.53 -25.43
CA ASP A 289 4.26 -12.27 -25.59
C ASP A 289 4.95 -11.06 -24.92
N PRO A 290 6.13 -10.65 -25.40
CA PRO A 290 7.08 -9.83 -24.66
C PRO A 290 6.61 -8.42 -24.34
N LEU A 291 5.73 -7.85 -25.17
CA LEU A 291 5.27 -6.47 -25.05
C LEU A 291 4.04 -6.32 -24.14
N ASN A 292 3.18 -7.33 -24.06
CA ASN A 292 1.95 -7.22 -23.30
C ASN A 292 2.17 -7.53 -21.81
N PRO A 293 1.43 -6.83 -20.91
CA PRO A 293 1.41 -7.15 -19.50
C PRO A 293 0.94 -8.58 -19.23
N ASN A 294 1.80 -9.37 -18.60
CA ASN A 294 1.48 -10.71 -18.13
C ASN A 294 2.17 -10.95 -16.78
N PRO A 295 1.72 -11.92 -15.97
CA PRO A 295 2.55 -12.48 -14.92
C PRO A 295 3.86 -12.98 -15.52
N ARG A 296 4.98 -12.78 -14.83
CA ARG A 296 6.32 -13.10 -15.34
C ARG A 296 7.15 -13.82 -14.30
N THR A 297 8.06 -14.67 -14.78
CA THR A 297 9.12 -15.26 -13.98
C THR A 297 10.46 -14.96 -14.65
N ALA A 298 11.53 -14.78 -13.88
CA ALA A 298 12.87 -14.56 -14.40
C ALA A 298 13.96 -15.06 -13.44
N ILE A 299 15.13 -15.29 -14.02
CA ILE A 299 16.39 -15.54 -13.31
C ILE A 299 17.42 -14.49 -13.75
N GLY A 300 18.21 -13.99 -12.82
CA GLY A 300 19.34 -13.11 -13.11
C GLY A 300 20.52 -13.35 -12.19
N PHE A 301 21.67 -12.84 -12.59
CA PHE A 301 22.92 -12.89 -11.83
C PHE A 301 23.50 -11.49 -11.70
N ASP A 302 24.16 -11.20 -10.59
CA ASP A 302 24.95 -9.97 -10.44
C ASP A 302 26.19 -9.97 -11.35
N ARG A 303 26.94 -8.87 -11.34
CA ARG A 303 28.09 -8.66 -12.22
C ARG A 303 29.18 -9.72 -12.02
N ASP A 304 29.39 -10.10 -10.77
CA ASP A 304 30.45 -11.03 -10.37
C ASP A 304 29.97 -12.49 -10.37
N ALA A 305 28.70 -12.73 -10.74
CA ALA A 305 28.05 -14.04 -10.74
C ALA A 305 28.08 -14.75 -9.38
N THR A 306 28.12 -13.97 -8.31
CA THR A 306 28.10 -14.44 -6.91
C THR A 306 26.70 -14.46 -6.33
N HIS A 307 25.76 -13.69 -6.89
CA HIS A 307 24.37 -13.67 -6.43
C HIS A 307 23.41 -14.06 -7.55
N VAL A 308 22.40 -14.85 -7.21
CA VAL A 308 21.26 -15.14 -8.08
C VAL A 308 20.02 -14.38 -7.61
N TYR A 309 19.24 -13.93 -8.59
CA TYR A 309 17.96 -13.26 -8.42
C TYR A 309 16.88 -14.09 -9.11
N LEU A 310 15.89 -14.58 -8.37
CA LEU A 310 14.70 -15.23 -8.91
C LEU A 310 13.52 -14.28 -8.69
N ALA A 311 12.89 -13.84 -9.78
CA ALA A 311 11.81 -12.87 -9.71
C ALA A 311 10.50 -13.46 -10.23
N VAL A 312 9.41 -13.20 -9.53
CA VAL A 312 8.04 -13.46 -9.97
C VAL A 312 7.22 -12.20 -9.85
N VAL A 313 6.47 -11.88 -10.90
CA VAL A 313 5.53 -10.76 -10.93
C VAL A 313 4.14 -11.30 -11.18
N ASP A 314 3.20 -11.01 -10.28
CA ASP A 314 1.81 -11.40 -10.42
C ASP A 314 1.11 -10.55 -11.50
N GLY A 315 0.04 -11.08 -12.07
CA GLY A 315 -0.70 -10.41 -13.14
C GLY A 315 -2.09 -10.99 -13.38
N ARG A 316 -2.80 -10.45 -14.37
CA ARG A 316 -4.19 -10.84 -14.74
C ARG A 316 -5.20 -10.70 -13.58
N ARG A 317 -4.87 -9.87 -12.58
CA ARG A 317 -5.76 -9.53 -11.46
C ARG A 317 -6.24 -8.10 -11.61
N SER A 318 -7.41 -7.77 -11.05
CA SER A 318 -7.92 -6.40 -11.07
C SER A 318 -6.90 -5.44 -10.45
N GLY A 319 -6.51 -4.40 -11.20
CA GLY A 319 -5.48 -3.43 -10.80
C GLY A 319 -4.04 -3.91 -10.98
N PHE A 320 -3.79 -5.20 -11.18
CA PHE A 320 -2.47 -5.82 -11.36
C PHE A 320 -2.44 -6.63 -12.66
N PRO A 321 -2.23 -5.98 -13.83
CA PRO A 321 -2.24 -6.67 -15.11
C PRO A 321 -1.00 -7.56 -15.32
N GLY A 322 0.10 -7.32 -14.59
CA GLY A 322 1.42 -7.88 -14.84
C GLY A 322 2.31 -6.86 -15.56
N ILE A 323 3.43 -7.33 -16.13
CA ILE A 323 4.42 -6.45 -16.78
C ILE A 323 4.94 -7.03 -18.10
N SER A 324 5.54 -6.18 -18.93
CA SER A 324 6.29 -6.58 -20.12
C SER A 324 7.66 -7.19 -19.75
N GLN A 325 8.31 -7.86 -20.70
CA GLN A 325 9.64 -8.44 -20.46
C GLN A 325 10.72 -7.36 -20.21
N SER A 326 10.64 -6.20 -20.86
CA SER A 326 11.57 -5.10 -20.61
C SER A 326 11.35 -4.46 -19.23
N GLN A 327 10.09 -4.36 -18.76
CA GLN A 327 9.80 -3.92 -17.38
C GLN A 327 10.36 -4.92 -16.35
N LEU A 328 10.31 -6.23 -16.64
CA LEU A 328 10.91 -7.26 -15.79
C LEU A 328 12.44 -7.12 -15.74
N GLY A 329 13.07 -6.84 -16.88
CA GLY A 329 14.51 -6.53 -16.95
C GLY A 329 14.88 -5.31 -16.09
N ALA A 330 14.06 -4.25 -16.13
CA ALA A 330 14.26 -3.06 -15.31
C ALA A 330 14.12 -3.35 -13.80
N LEU A 331 13.14 -4.17 -13.39
CA LEU A 331 12.97 -4.62 -12.01
C LEU A 331 14.19 -5.39 -11.50
N LEU A 332 14.72 -6.33 -12.30
CA LEU A 332 15.90 -7.10 -11.94
C LEU A 332 17.16 -6.23 -11.89
N ALA A 333 17.33 -5.31 -12.83
CA ALA A 333 18.42 -4.33 -12.79
C ALA A 333 18.36 -3.52 -11.49
N ALA A 334 17.19 -2.96 -11.15
CA ALA A 334 16.96 -2.21 -9.92
C ALA A 334 17.24 -3.05 -8.65
N SER A 335 17.00 -4.36 -8.71
CA SER A 335 17.27 -5.31 -7.62
C SER A 335 18.76 -5.71 -7.51
N GLY A 336 19.58 -5.43 -8.53
CA GLY A 336 21.03 -5.66 -8.52
C GLY A 336 21.54 -6.69 -9.53
N ALA A 337 20.67 -7.29 -10.34
CA ALA A 337 21.10 -8.15 -11.44
C ALA A 337 21.87 -7.34 -12.50
N TRP A 338 22.84 -7.99 -13.13
CA TRP A 338 23.64 -7.48 -14.24
C TRP A 338 23.26 -8.17 -15.55
N ASN A 339 22.97 -9.47 -15.50
CA ASN A 339 22.44 -10.26 -16.61
C ASN A 339 21.16 -10.96 -16.15
N ALA A 340 20.15 -11.05 -17.01
CA ALA A 340 18.90 -11.71 -16.66
C ALA A 340 18.14 -12.27 -17.86
N GLN A 341 17.38 -13.32 -17.59
CA GLN A 341 16.58 -14.07 -18.54
C GLN A 341 15.12 -14.12 -18.11
N ASN A 342 14.21 -13.93 -19.07
CA ASN A 342 12.81 -14.25 -18.87
C ASN A 342 12.64 -15.79 -18.86
N LEU A 343 11.83 -16.30 -17.93
CA LEU A 343 11.39 -17.69 -17.83
C LEU A 343 9.91 -17.81 -18.25
N ASP A 344 9.31 -19.00 -18.20
CA ASP A 344 7.88 -19.15 -18.50
C ASP A 344 7.02 -18.32 -17.53
N GLY A 345 5.94 -17.76 -18.05
CA GLY A 345 5.13 -16.79 -17.34
C GLY A 345 3.64 -17.16 -17.28
N GLY A 346 2.79 -16.15 -17.10
CA GLY A 346 1.35 -16.36 -17.08
C GLY A 346 0.89 -17.15 -15.86
N GLY A 347 0.17 -18.25 -16.08
CA GLY A 347 -0.28 -19.07 -14.94
C GLY A 347 0.79 -19.99 -14.38
N SER A 348 1.94 -20.11 -15.06
CA SER A 348 3.11 -20.85 -14.58
C SER A 348 3.90 -20.04 -13.55
N SER A 349 3.72 -18.71 -13.50
CA SER A 349 4.48 -17.84 -12.60
C SER A 349 4.21 -18.13 -11.13
N GLU A 350 5.17 -18.80 -10.51
CA GLU A 350 5.10 -19.31 -9.16
C GLU A 350 6.43 -19.11 -8.44
N LEU A 351 6.37 -18.60 -7.22
CA LEU A 351 7.50 -18.53 -6.30
C LEU A 351 7.12 -19.25 -5.03
N LEU A 352 7.91 -20.26 -4.65
CA LEU A 352 7.83 -20.88 -3.35
C LEU A 352 9.05 -20.50 -2.50
N ALA A 353 8.81 -20.30 -1.21
CA ALA A 353 9.88 -20.13 -0.22
C ALA A 353 9.43 -20.63 1.15
N ARG A 354 10.39 -21.12 1.93
CA ARG A 354 10.20 -21.48 3.33
C ARG A 354 10.27 -20.22 4.17
N ALA A 355 9.16 -19.86 4.82
CA ALA A 355 9.21 -18.82 5.84
C ALA A 355 10.13 -19.26 6.97
N ALA A 356 10.82 -18.30 7.58
CA ALA A 356 11.76 -18.58 8.66
C ALA A 356 11.10 -19.40 9.78
N GLY A 357 11.73 -20.50 10.19
CA GLY A 357 11.21 -21.39 11.22
C GLY A 357 10.00 -22.25 10.85
N GLN A 358 9.62 -22.30 9.56
CA GLN A 358 8.69 -23.31 9.04
C GLN A 358 9.44 -24.53 8.53
N ALA A 359 8.82 -25.70 8.58
CA ALA A 359 9.44 -26.95 8.13
C ALA A 359 9.42 -27.11 6.60
N THR A 360 8.35 -26.66 5.95
CA THR A 360 8.11 -26.83 4.51
C THR A 360 7.92 -25.50 3.81
N PRO A 361 8.42 -25.35 2.57
CA PRO A 361 8.16 -24.16 1.77
C PRO A 361 6.71 -24.09 1.29
N ALA A 362 6.24 -22.88 0.99
CA ALA A 362 4.90 -22.62 0.46
C ALA A 362 4.95 -21.56 -0.64
N ILE A 363 3.93 -21.54 -1.51
CA ILE A 363 3.75 -20.49 -2.51
C ILE A 363 3.58 -19.13 -1.82
N ARG A 364 4.35 -18.15 -2.28
CA ARG A 364 4.41 -16.79 -1.71
C ARG A 364 3.68 -15.76 -2.57
N ASN A 365 3.57 -15.98 -3.87
CA ASN A 365 2.84 -15.12 -4.78
C ASN A 365 1.37 -15.56 -4.96
N VAL A 366 0.61 -14.88 -5.81
CA VAL A 366 -0.78 -15.24 -6.14
C VAL A 366 -0.85 -15.79 -7.58
N PRO A 367 -0.80 -17.11 -7.77
CA PRO A 367 -0.88 -17.73 -9.10
C PRO A 367 -2.09 -17.26 -9.90
N SER A 368 -1.88 -16.86 -11.15
CA SER A 368 -2.93 -16.21 -11.94
C SER A 368 -4.07 -17.13 -12.40
N ASP A 369 -3.88 -18.45 -12.32
CA ASP A 369 -4.93 -19.46 -12.54
C ASP A 369 -5.80 -19.68 -11.28
N GLY A 370 -5.52 -18.98 -10.17
CA GLY A 370 -6.19 -19.11 -8.88
C GLY A 370 -5.74 -20.32 -8.05
N ARG A 371 -4.80 -21.11 -8.58
CA ARG A 371 -4.13 -22.27 -7.97
C ARG A 371 -2.79 -22.49 -8.66
N GLU A 372 -1.93 -23.31 -8.07
CA GLU A 372 -0.72 -23.78 -8.75
C GLU A 372 -1.06 -24.49 -10.07
N ARG A 373 -0.30 -24.16 -11.10
CA ARG A 373 -0.27 -24.79 -12.41
C ARG A 373 0.74 -25.94 -12.40
N THR A 374 0.43 -26.93 -13.23
CA THR A 374 1.32 -28.03 -13.53
C THR A 374 2.34 -27.59 -14.58
N ASP A 375 3.61 -27.52 -14.18
CA ASP A 375 4.73 -27.07 -15.02
C ASP A 375 5.69 -28.21 -15.35
N ALA A 376 6.57 -27.97 -16.32
CA ALA A 376 7.55 -28.94 -16.80
C ALA A 376 8.78 -29.06 -15.89
N ASN A 377 9.27 -27.93 -15.39
CA ASN A 377 10.45 -27.85 -14.53
C ASN A 377 10.49 -26.51 -13.79
N GLY A 378 11.46 -26.37 -12.89
CA GLY A 378 11.73 -25.16 -12.13
C GLY A 378 13.21 -25.07 -11.75
N ILE A 379 13.55 -23.98 -11.06
CA ILE A 379 14.86 -23.76 -10.46
C ILE A 379 14.69 -23.59 -8.96
N GLY A 380 15.46 -24.34 -8.18
CA GLY A 380 15.37 -24.34 -6.72
C GLY A 380 16.69 -23.98 -6.06
N LEU A 381 16.58 -23.29 -4.93
CA LEU A 381 17.65 -23.13 -3.95
C LEU A 381 17.58 -24.28 -2.96
N ILE A 382 18.66 -25.05 -2.89
CA ILE A 382 18.86 -26.10 -1.91
C ILE A 382 19.91 -25.62 -0.93
N VAL A 383 19.58 -25.70 0.36
CA VAL A 383 20.49 -25.39 1.45
C VAL A 383 20.88 -26.70 2.12
N THR A 384 22.16 -26.83 2.43
CA THR A 384 22.67 -27.99 3.18
C THR A 384 21.92 -28.09 4.50
N PRO A 385 21.31 -29.26 4.83
CA PRO A 385 20.61 -29.42 6.10
C PRO A 385 21.52 -29.06 7.27
N GLY A 386 20.98 -28.32 8.24
CA GLY A 386 21.70 -28.03 9.47
C GLY A 386 21.77 -29.26 10.39
N ASP A 387 22.52 -29.10 11.48
CA ASP A 387 22.68 -30.10 12.54
C ASP A 387 21.48 -30.15 13.51
N GLY A 388 20.40 -29.40 13.24
CA GLY A 388 19.26 -29.23 14.13
C GLY A 388 19.57 -28.44 15.41
N THR A 389 20.80 -27.93 15.57
CA THR A 389 21.19 -27.12 16.73
C THR A 389 20.85 -25.66 16.45
N ALA A 390 20.10 -25.04 17.36
CA ALA A 390 19.76 -23.62 17.26
C ALA A 390 21.03 -22.76 17.11
N ARG A 391 21.07 -21.93 16.05
CA ARG A 391 22.12 -20.94 15.76
C ARG A 391 21.57 -19.51 15.76
N THR A 392 20.33 -19.35 15.27
CA THR A 392 19.67 -18.04 15.21
C THR A 392 18.37 -18.09 15.98
N LEU A 393 18.17 -17.11 16.86
CA LEU A 393 16.89 -16.87 17.54
C LEU A 393 16.09 -15.86 16.72
N LEU A 394 14.86 -16.20 16.35
CA LEU A 394 13.98 -15.28 15.64
C LEU A 394 13.13 -14.51 16.64
N LEU A 395 13.37 -13.21 16.73
CA LEU A 395 12.66 -12.30 17.62
C LEU A 395 11.41 -11.76 16.92
N ASP A 396 10.29 -11.78 17.62
CA ASP A 396 9.01 -11.21 17.21
C ASP A 396 8.63 -10.09 18.18
N PRO A 397 8.97 -8.83 17.84
CA PRO A 397 8.65 -7.67 18.67
C PRO A 397 7.17 -7.25 18.59
N ASP A 398 6.44 -7.67 17.55
CA ASP A 398 5.08 -7.18 17.25
C ASP A 398 3.98 -8.23 17.54
N GLY A 399 4.36 -9.48 17.85
CA GLY A 399 3.42 -10.59 18.05
C GLY A 399 2.86 -11.16 16.75
N ASP A 400 3.47 -10.82 15.61
CA ASP A 400 3.11 -11.31 14.27
C ASP A 400 4.37 -11.85 13.59
N ALA A 401 4.73 -13.09 13.92
CA ALA A 401 5.91 -13.78 13.42
C ALA A 401 6.02 -13.79 11.87
N ALA A 402 4.92 -13.58 11.13
CA ALA A 402 4.91 -13.51 9.67
C ALA A 402 5.41 -12.15 9.10
N ARG A 403 5.51 -11.10 9.93
CA ARG A 403 6.01 -9.77 9.57
C ARG A 403 7.46 -9.51 10.02
N SER A 404 8.10 -10.53 10.60
CA SER A 404 9.50 -10.51 11.07
C SER A 404 10.48 -10.46 9.89
N GLY A 405 10.49 -9.34 9.17
CA GLY A 405 11.20 -9.16 7.92
C GLY A 405 11.19 -7.71 7.48
N GLY A 406 11.93 -6.88 8.23
CA GLY A 406 12.32 -5.54 7.78
C GLY A 406 11.63 -4.34 8.44
N THR A 407 10.59 -4.54 9.25
CA THR A 407 9.98 -3.42 10.00
C THR A 407 10.74 -3.19 11.31
N VAL A 408 11.22 -1.96 11.53
CA VAL A 408 11.82 -1.56 12.82
C VAL A 408 10.70 -1.46 13.85
N ALA A 409 10.78 -2.27 14.91
CA ALA A 409 9.80 -2.21 16.00
C ALA A 409 9.84 -0.83 16.68
N ARG A 410 8.70 -0.35 17.18
CA ARG A 410 8.59 0.99 17.76
C ARG A 410 8.08 0.92 19.19
N VAL A 411 8.54 1.85 20.02
CA VAL A 411 8.13 1.96 21.43
C VAL A 411 8.17 3.41 21.88
N PHE A 412 7.28 3.80 22.80
CA PHE A 412 7.28 5.16 23.38
C PHE A 412 8.29 5.28 24.54
N PRO A 413 8.83 6.48 24.80
CA PRO A 413 9.73 6.71 25.93
C PRO A 413 9.15 6.21 27.27
N GLY A 414 9.92 5.42 28.01
CA GLY A 414 9.50 4.82 29.29
C GLY A 414 8.44 3.71 29.20
N ALA A 415 7.83 3.51 28.03
CA ALA A 415 6.89 2.41 27.80
C ALA A 415 7.62 1.09 27.62
N ARG A 416 6.86 0.00 27.73
CA ARG A 416 7.34 -1.36 27.64
C ARG A 416 7.01 -1.94 26.27
N LEU A 417 7.90 -2.79 25.77
CA LEU A 417 7.72 -3.56 24.55
C LEU A 417 8.11 -5.00 24.82
N ARG A 418 7.23 -5.95 24.48
CA ARG A 418 7.53 -7.37 24.66
C ARG A 418 8.11 -7.97 23.39
N LEU A 419 9.39 -8.35 23.44
CA LEU A 419 10.01 -9.15 22.38
C LEU A 419 9.85 -10.62 22.72
N ARG A 420 9.21 -11.39 21.83
CA ARG A 420 9.05 -12.84 21.99
C ARG A 420 10.07 -13.57 21.16
N LEU A 421 10.46 -14.75 21.62
CA LEU A 421 11.13 -15.73 20.76
C LEU A 421 10.03 -16.44 19.98
N ALA A 422 9.92 -16.14 18.68
CA ALA A 422 8.97 -16.85 17.81
C ALA A 422 9.39 -18.30 17.65
N THR A 423 10.68 -18.52 17.37
CA THR A 423 11.31 -19.83 17.18
C THR A 423 12.83 -19.69 17.12
N ALA A 424 13.54 -20.81 17.06
CA ALA A 424 14.95 -20.87 16.69
C ALA A 424 15.12 -21.58 15.35
N VAL A 425 16.20 -21.26 14.66
CA VAL A 425 16.60 -21.96 13.45
C VAL A 425 18.05 -22.43 13.54
N ASP A 426 18.34 -23.54 12.88
CA ASP A 426 19.70 -24.07 12.74
C ASP A 426 20.50 -23.33 11.65
N ALA A 427 21.72 -23.79 11.38
CA ALA A 427 22.57 -23.20 10.33
C ALA A 427 21.93 -23.26 8.93
N GLY A 428 21.10 -24.27 8.65
CA GLY A 428 20.36 -24.43 7.40
C GLY A 428 19.01 -23.72 7.40
N TRP A 429 18.73 -22.89 8.40
CA TRP A 429 17.47 -22.17 8.60
C TRP A 429 16.23 -23.08 8.77
N ALA A 430 16.44 -24.36 9.12
CA ALA A 430 15.36 -25.26 9.48
C ALA A 430 14.93 -24.99 10.94
N PRO A 431 13.67 -25.29 11.32
CA PRO A 431 13.21 -25.11 12.69
C PRO A 431 14.07 -25.93 13.67
N ALA A 432 14.52 -25.30 14.74
CA ALA A 432 15.30 -25.91 15.81
C ALA A 432 14.64 -25.68 17.18
N PRO A 433 14.84 -26.57 18.17
CA PRO A 433 14.36 -26.34 19.52
C PRO A 433 14.95 -25.04 20.11
N LEU A 434 14.12 -24.26 20.80
CA LEU A 434 14.60 -23.10 21.55
C LEU A 434 15.58 -23.55 22.65
N PRO A 435 16.64 -22.79 22.93
CA PRO A 435 17.53 -23.05 24.06
C PRO A 435 16.77 -23.08 25.40
N ALA A 436 17.19 -23.96 26.31
CA ALA A 436 16.56 -24.10 27.64
C ALA A 436 16.64 -22.83 28.51
N SER A 437 17.67 -22.01 28.28
CA SER A 437 17.79 -20.68 28.89
C SER A 437 18.24 -19.68 27.84
N VAL A 438 17.67 -18.48 27.92
CA VAL A 438 18.00 -17.34 27.07
C VAL A 438 18.23 -16.14 27.97
N SER A 439 19.34 -15.46 27.75
CA SER A 439 19.67 -14.17 28.37
C SER A 439 19.34 -13.04 27.41
N TRP A 440 18.92 -11.90 27.94
CA TRP A 440 18.54 -10.73 27.16
C TRP A 440 19.47 -9.57 27.49
N SER A 441 19.82 -8.79 26.48
CA SER A 441 20.56 -7.54 26.64
C SER A 441 20.04 -6.48 25.67
N THR A 442 20.30 -5.22 26.00
CA THR A 442 19.94 -4.09 25.15
C THR A 442 21.04 -3.04 25.18
N THR A 443 21.24 -2.36 24.06
CA THR A 443 22.19 -1.24 23.94
C THR A 443 21.77 0.00 24.74
N ARG A 444 20.46 0.21 24.93
CA ARG A 444 19.87 1.33 25.69
C ARG A 444 18.56 0.88 26.38
N GLY A 445 18.19 1.54 27.46
CA GLY A 445 17.04 1.14 28.29
C GLY A 445 17.37 -0.09 29.15
N THR A 446 16.34 -0.80 29.60
CA THR A 446 16.50 -2.03 30.40
C THR A 446 15.64 -3.14 29.82
N ILE A 447 16.10 -4.40 29.89
CA ILE A 447 15.32 -5.56 29.46
C ILE A 447 15.32 -6.60 30.56
N ASP A 448 14.15 -7.17 30.86
CA ASP A 448 14.04 -8.24 31.86
C ASP A 448 14.37 -9.63 31.30
N ALA A 449 14.42 -10.63 32.19
CA ALA A 449 14.73 -12.02 31.84
C ALA A 449 13.72 -12.65 30.87
N ASP A 450 12.52 -12.07 30.77
CA ASP A 450 11.47 -12.57 29.92
C ASP A 450 11.45 -11.89 28.53
N GLY A 451 12.34 -10.90 28.28
CA GLY A 451 12.40 -10.17 27.01
C GLY A 451 11.46 -8.97 26.93
N ARG A 452 11.06 -8.41 28.08
CA ARG A 452 10.29 -7.17 28.16
C ARG A 452 11.25 -5.98 28.24
N LEU A 453 11.37 -5.26 27.15
CA LEU A 453 12.12 -4.01 27.08
C LEU A 453 11.32 -2.91 27.80
N THR A 454 12.00 -2.10 28.62
CA THR A 454 11.55 -0.78 29.05
C THR A 454 12.40 0.26 28.34
N ALA A 455 11.76 1.07 27.50
CA ALA A 455 12.43 2.03 26.65
C ALA A 455 13.09 3.16 27.46
N PRO A 456 14.26 3.68 27.04
CA PRO A 456 14.83 4.87 27.65
C PRO A 456 13.92 6.09 27.48
N ALA A 457 14.11 7.12 28.31
CA ALA A 457 13.35 8.37 28.21
C ALA A 457 13.68 9.20 26.96
N THR A 458 14.83 8.95 26.31
CA THR A 458 15.28 9.69 25.14
C THR A 458 14.98 8.93 23.84
N PRO A 459 14.40 9.61 22.81
CA PRO A 459 14.18 9.00 21.50
C PRO A 459 15.44 8.44 20.83
N GLY A 460 15.26 7.64 19.77
CA GLY A 460 16.34 7.11 18.92
C GLY A 460 16.39 5.58 18.85
N GLY A 461 17.36 5.05 18.10
CA GLY A 461 17.52 3.62 17.89
C GLY A 461 18.13 2.89 19.10
N LEU A 462 17.78 1.62 19.25
CA LEU A 462 18.44 0.65 20.11
C LEU A 462 18.35 -0.75 19.48
N THR A 463 19.26 -1.62 19.86
CA THR A 463 19.24 -3.05 19.53
C THR A 463 18.99 -3.87 20.80
N VAL A 464 18.07 -4.82 20.70
CA VAL A 464 17.83 -5.88 21.68
C VAL A 464 18.47 -7.17 21.17
N THR A 465 19.17 -7.88 22.05
CA THR A 465 19.84 -9.14 21.75
C THR A 465 19.36 -10.24 22.70
N ALA A 466 18.92 -11.36 22.14
CA ALA A 466 18.66 -12.60 22.85
C ALA A 466 19.84 -13.56 22.63
N THR A 467 20.35 -14.16 23.69
CA THR A 467 21.52 -15.05 23.67
C THR A 467 21.22 -16.32 24.45
N GLY A 468 21.17 -17.45 23.73
CA GLY A 468 21.19 -18.80 24.30
C GLY A 468 22.59 -19.42 24.20
N ALA A 469 22.74 -20.68 24.61
CA ALA A 469 24.04 -21.35 24.68
C ALA A 469 24.78 -21.44 23.33
N THR A 470 24.06 -21.67 22.23
CA THR A 470 24.62 -21.82 20.87
C THR A 470 23.96 -20.91 19.85
N ALA A 471 23.01 -20.07 20.28
CA ALA A 471 22.14 -19.31 19.41
C ALA A 471 22.04 -17.84 19.83
N THR A 472 21.99 -16.94 18.86
CA THR A 472 21.79 -15.51 19.11
C THR A 472 20.73 -14.95 18.17
N GLY A 473 20.00 -13.93 18.62
CA GLY A 473 19.07 -13.19 17.79
C GLY A 473 19.07 -11.72 18.16
N THR A 474 18.84 -10.86 17.18
CA THR A 474 18.81 -9.41 17.39
C THR A 474 17.56 -8.81 16.79
N SER A 475 17.05 -7.75 17.43
CA SER A 475 15.96 -6.93 16.90
C SER A 475 16.31 -5.45 17.06
N SER A 476 16.09 -4.68 16.00
CA SER A 476 16.23 -3.23 16.01
C SER A 476 14.92 -2.58 16.44
N VAL A 477 14.99 -1.72 17.44
CA VAL A 477 13.84 -1.00 18.00
C VAL A 477 14.10 0.50 17.95
N ARG A 478 13.08 1.29 17.61
CA ARG A 478 13.11 2.75 17.62
C ARG A 478 12.24 3.30 18.74
N VAL A 479 12.86 4.06 19.62
CA VAL A 479 12.17 4.86 20.64
C VAL A 479 11.64 6.13 19.97
N LEU A 480 10.31 6.29 19.98
CA LEU A 480 9.59 7.42 19.39
C LEU A 480 9.66 8.69 20.25
N GLY A 481 8.97 9.75 19.84
CA GLY A 481 8.64 10.86 20.73
C GLY A 481 7.68 10.44 21.86
N PRO A 482 7.43 11.29 22.88
CA PRO A 482 6.45 11.00 23.91
C PRO A 482 5.07 10.67 23.32
N LEU A 483 4.38 9.69 23.91
CA LEU A 483 3.00 9.36 23.53
C LEU A 483 2.14 10.62 23.66
N ALA A 484 1.43 10.97 22.59
CA ALA A 484 0.57 12.15 22.51
C ALA A 484 -0.90 11.77 22.39
N THR A 485 -1.22 10.71 21.62
CA THR A 485 -2.60 10.26 21.42
C THR A 485 -2.71 8.74 21.44
N ILE A 486 -3.89 8.25 21.83
CA ILE A 486 -4.29 6.84 21.74
C ILE A 486 -5.52 6.81 20.85
N THR A 487 -5.49 5.98 19.80
CA THR A 487 -6.61 5.84 18.86
C THR A 487 -7.06 4.39 18.82
N PRO A 488 -8.26 4.08 19.32
CA PRO A 488 -8.90 2.80 19.07
C PRO A 488 -9.26 2.65 17.59
N ALA A 489 -9.13 1.45 17.03
CA ALA A 489 -9.45 1.19 15.61
C ALA A 489 -10.91 1.48 15.23
N GLN A 490 -11.80 1.61 16.22
CA GLN A 490 -13.21 1.96 16.06
C GLN A 490 -13.57 2.99 17.14
N ALA A 491 -14.33 4.03 16.79
CA ALA A 491 -14.76 5.05 17.77
C ALA A 491 -15.91 4.57 18.68
N ALA A 492 -16.60 3.48 18.30
CA ALA A 492 -17.64 2.86 19.10
C ALA A 492 -17.75 1.36 18.81
N VAL A 493 -18.19 0.59 19.79
CA VAL A 493 -18.50 -0.84 19.67
C VAL A 493 -19.97 -1.06 20.06
N ALA A 494 -20.72 -1.71 19.18
CA ALA A 494 -22.12 -2.03 19.44
C ALA A 494 -22.32 -3.56 19.41
N PHE A 495 -22.73 -4.12 20.55
CA PHE A 495 -23.13 -5.51 20.66
C PHE A 495 -24.65 -5.62 20.52
N ALA A 496 -25.12 -6.55 19.68
CA ALA A 496 -26.56 -6.75 19.47
C ALA A 496 -27.30 -7.25 20.73
N GLY A 497 -26.58 -7.83 21.70
CA GLY A 497 -27.11 -8.33 22.97
C GLY A 497 -26.01 -8.96 23.82
N THR A 498 -26.36 -9.48 24.99
CA THR A 498 -25.43 -10.01 25.99
C THR A 498 -24.75 -11.33 25.59
N THR A 499 -25.30 -12.03 24.59
CA THR A 499 -24.73 -13.29 24.05
C THR A 499 -23.79 -13.06 22.86
N ALA A 500 -23.55 -11.81 22.46
CA ALA A 500 -22.64 -11.50 21.37
C ALA A 500 -21.19 -11.86 21.75
N ARG A 501 -20.40 -12.28 20.75
CA ARG A 501 -18.99 -12.64 20.95
C ARG A 501 -18.19 -11.42 21.38
N ALA A 502 -17.18 -11.65 22.22
CA ALA A 502 -16.20 -10.62 22.56
C ALA A 502 -15.49 -10.12 21.29
N THR A 503 -15.17 -8.83 21.27
CA THR A 503 -14.50 -8.16 20.17
C THR A 503 -13.16 -7.61 20.65
N ASN A 504 -12.09 -7.82 19.87
CA ASN A 504 -10.81 -7.18 20.11
C ASN A 504 -10.76 -5.87 19.31
N ILE A 505 -10.45 -4.77 19.97
CA ILE A 505 -10.28 -3.46 19.35
C ILE A 505 -8.80 -3.10 19.42
N PRO A 506 -8.06 -3.16 18.30
CA PRO A 506 -6.67 -2.70 18.26
C PRO A 506 -6.55 -1.25 18.73
N LEU A 507 -5.48 -0.95 19.46
CA LEU A 507 -5.11 0.41 19.83
C LEU A 507 -3.87 0.82 19.06
N THR A 508 -3.82 2.10 18.68
CA THR A 508 -2.62 2.70 18.11
C THR A 508 -2.22 3.89 18.97
N GLY A 509 -1.02 3.84 19.54
CA GLY A 509 -0.40 5.02 20.14
C GLY A 509 0.25 5.86 19.04
N ARG A 510 0.26 7.19 19.19
CA ARG A 510 1.04 8.09 18.33
C ARG A 510 1.75 9.15 19.14
N ASP A 511 2.96 9.52 18.72
CA ASP A 511 3.65 10.71 19.23
C ASP A 511 3.09 12.00 18.60
N ALA A 512 3.61 13.16 19.02
CA ALA A 512 3.15 14.47 18.53
C ALA A 512 3.42 14.68 17.02
N GLN A 513 4.38 13.95 16.46
CA GLN A 513 4.72 13.96 15.05
C GLN A 513 3.82 13.01 14.25
N GLY A 514 3.12 12.09 14.91
CA GLY A 514 2.18 11.13 14.32
C GLY A 514 2.78 9.77 14.02
N PHE A 515 4.03 9.49 14.42
CA PHE A 515 4.61 8.16 14.30
C PHE A 515 3.85 7.20 15.20
N SER A 516 3.40 6.08 14.63
CA SER A 516 2.66 5.08 15.39
C SER A 516 3.57 4.07 16.05
N GLY A 517 3.13 3.58 17.21
CA GLY A 517 3.72 2.47 17.93
C GLY A 517 2.67 1.67 18.71
N PRO A 518 2.95 0.41 19.03
CA PRO A 518 2.09 -0.40 19.87
C PRO A 518 2.00 0.17 21.29
N LEU A 519 0.89 -0.15 21.98
CA LEU A 519 0.70 0.09 23.40
C LEU A 519 0.69 -1.26 24.11
N ASP A 520 1.58 -1.43 25.09
CA ASP A 520 1.62 -2.68 25.85
C ASP A 520 0.49 -2.74 26.88
N ALA A 521 -0.09 -3.93 27.07
CA ALA A 521 -1.15 -4.18 28.04
C ALA A 521 -0.77 -3.77 29.47
N ALA A 522 0.48 -3.97 29.91
CA ALA A 522 0.87 -3.60 31.27
C ALA A 522 1.10 -2.08 31.45
N ASP A 523 1.08 -1.32 30.37
CA ASP A 523 1.12 0.14 30.39
C ASP A 523 -0.26 0.74 30.09
N THR A 524 -1.29 -0.10 29.95
CA THR A 524 -2.65 0.29 29.59
C THR A 524 -3.61 0.00 30.74
N THR A 525 -4.27 1.04 31.23
CA THR A 525 -5.29 0.96 32.27
C THR A 525 -6.66 1.24 31.67
N LEU A 526 -7.68 0.50 32.14
CA LEU A 526 -9.05 0.56 31.61
C LEU A 526 -10.02 0.92 32.74
N SER A 527 -10.95 1.83 32.47
CA SER A 527 -12.07 2.17 33.36
C SER A 527 -13.37 2.15 32.57
N PHE A 528 -14.38 1.45 33.09
CA PHE A 528 -15.66 1.22 32.46
C PHE A 528 -16.70 0.76 33.49
N ASP A 529 -17.97 0.74 33.10
CA ASP A 529 -19.02 0.12 33.92
C ASP A 529 -18.96 -1.41 33.79
N ALA A 530 -18.47 -2.06 34.84
CA ALA A 530 -18.31 -3.51 34.93
C ALA A 530 -19.64 -4.28 34.96
N ALA A 531 -20.77 -3.62 35.23
CA ALA A 531 -22.09 -4.22 35.11
C ALA A 531 -22.50 -4.40 33.64
N VAL A 532 -22.08 -3.48 32.76
CA VAL A 532 -22.45 -3.47 31.34
C VAL A 532 -21.50 -4.32 30.50
N ILE A 533 -20.19 -4.23 30.73
CA ILE A 533 -19.16 -4.95 29.95
C ILE A 533 -18.04 -5.50 30.85
N SER A 534 -17.23 -6.41 30.30
CA SER A 534 -15.84 -6.58 30.75
C SER A 534 -14.88 -6.17 29.64
N ALA A 535 -13.81 -5.47 30.00
CA ALA A 535 -12.72 -5.13 29.08
C ALA A 535 -11.36 -5.47 29.69
N THR A 536 -10.45 -6.01 28.86
CA THR A 536 -9.07 -6.32 29.26
C THR A 536 -8.11 -5.92 28.16
N ALA A 537 -7.00 -5.24 28.50
CA ALA A 537 -5.91 -5.00 27.56
C ALA A 537 -5.23 -6.34 27.23
N ALA A 538 -5.05 -6.62 25.96
CA ALA A 538 -4.50 -7.87 25.46
C ALA A 538 -3.04 -7.68 25.03
N SER A 539 -2.27 -8.77 25.06
CA SER A 539 -0.83 -8.77 24.78
C SER A 539 -0.47 -8.55 23.30
N ASP A 540 -1.48 -8.38 22.44
CA ASP A 540 -1.40 -7.99 21.03
C ASP A 540 -1.62 -6.48 20.83
N GLY A 541 -1.70 -5.69 21.91
CA GLY A 541 -1.95 -4.25 21.87
C GLY A 541 -3.43 -3.88 21.64
N SER A 542 -4.35 -4.84 21.67
CA SER A 542 -5.79 -4.59 21.58
C SER A 542 -6.47 -4.51 22.94
N VAL A 543 -7.71 -4.03 22.98
CA VAL A 543 -8.62 -4.19 24.12
C VAL A 543 -9.70 -5.18 23.77
N ARG A 544 -9.78 -6.28 24.51
CA ARG A 544 -10.82 -7.29 24.38
C ARG A 544 -12.03 -6.90 25.20
N ILE A 545 -13.17 -6.70 24.54
CA ILE A 545 -14.42 -6.24 25.15
C ILE A 545 -15.49 -7.32 25.02
N ALA A 546 -16.17 -7.66 26.10
CA ALA A 546 -17.29 -8.60 26.11
C ALA A 546 -18.53 -7.99 26.78
N PRO A 547 -19.73 -8.17 26.19
CA PRO A 547 -20.97 -7.67 26.78
C PRO A 547 -21.38 -8.48 28.01
N ARG A 548 -21.97 -7.83 29.02
CA ARG A 548 -22.50 -8.46 30.24
C ARG A 548 -23.97 -8.19 30.45
N ALA A 549 -24.39 -6.93 30.34
CA ALA A 549 -25.77 -6.51 30.49
C ALA A 549 -26.16 -5.51 29.41
N VAL A 550 -27.47 -5.39 29.14
CA VAL A 550 -28.00 -4.35 28.25
C VAL A 550 -27.71 -2.99 28.87
N GLY A 551 -27.12 -2.08 28.09
CA GLY A 551 -26.72 -0.76 28.58
C GLY A 551 -25.72 -0.08 27.66
N ALA A 552 -25.20 1.06 28.11
CA ALA A 552 -24.15 1.81 27.46
C ALA A 552 -23.11 2.22 28.49
N THR A 553 -21.83 2.19 28.11
CA THR A 553 -20.73 2.66 28.95
C THR A 553 -19.64 3.30 28.10
N LEU A 554 -18.85 4.15 28.74
CA LEU A 554 -17.68 4.78 28.13
C LEU A 554 -16.44 4.05 28.65
N LEU A 555 -15.77 3.32 27.77
CA LEU A 555 -14.51 2.67 28.08
C LEU A 555 -13.38 3.69 27.97
N ARG A 556 -12.83 4.10 29.11
CA ARG A 556 -11.65 4.96 29.19
C ARG A 556 -10.39 4.10 29.14
N ILE A 557 -9.53 4.40 28.18
CA ILE A 557 -8.26 3.71 27.93
C ILE A 557 -7.15 4.72 28.24
N ARG A 558 -6.25 4.39 29.16
CA ARG A 558 -5.16 5.29 29.55
C ARG A 558 -3.81 4.57 29.48
N SER A 559 -2.83 5.22 28.86
CA SER A 559 -1.43 4.78 28.90
C SER A 559 -0.53 5.97 29.27
N GLY A 560 0.22 5.83 30.36
CA GLY A 560 0.91 6.96 31.00
C GLY A 560 -0.06 8.10 31.34
N ASN A 561 0.20 9.28 30.78
CA ASN A 561 -0.62 10.48 30.98
C ASN A 561 -1.65 10.72 29.86
N VAL A 562 -1.68 9.88 28.84
CA VAL A 562 -2.58 10.01 27.69
C VAL A 562 -3.79 9.11 27.89
N ALA A 563 -4.98 9.64 27.63
CA ALA A 563 -6.22 8.89 27.69
C ALA A 563 -7.03 9.03 26.38
N SER A 564 -7.79 8.00 26.05
CA SER A 564 -8.78 7.98 24.99
C SER A 564 -10.06 7.33 25.51
N GLU A 565 -11.18 7.62 24.86
CA GLU A 565 -12.47 7.06 25.22
C GLU A 565 -13.06 6.27 24.04
N LEU A 566 -13.77 5.19 24.35
CA LEU A 566 -14.45 4.32 23.39
C LEU A 566 -15.88 4.08 23.88
N THR A 567 -16.87 4.45 23.09
CA THR A 567 -18.27 4.20 23.44
C THR A 567 -18.62 2.73 23.20
N VAL A 568 -19.20 2.06 24.20
CA VAL A 568 -19.65 0.67 24.08
C VAL A 568 -21.13 0.56 24.41
N THR A 569 -21.91 -0.05 23.51
CA THR A 569 -23.33 -0.35 23.74
C THR A 569 -23.64 -1.83 23.63
N VAL A 570 -24.61 -2.28 24.41
CA VAL A 570 -25.10 -3.66 24.42
C VAL A 570 -26.63 -3.62 24.33
N GLY A 571 -27.20 -4.19 23.26
CA GLY A 571 -28.63 -4.16 22.99
C GLY A 571 -29.10 -2.89 22.26
N ALA A 572 -30.41 -2.63 22.27
CA ALA A 572 -31.05 -1.51 21.55
C ALA A 572 -30.85 -0.13 22.22
N ALA A 573 -29.73 0.09 22.89
CA ALA A 573 -29.34 1.41 23.38
C ALA A 573 -28.67 2.17 22.22
N SER A 574 -29.28 3.27 21.78
CA SER A 574 -28.59 4.22 20.90
C SER A 574 -27.45 4.86 21.68
N PRO A 575 -26.17 4.74 21.24
CA PRO A 575 -25.13 5.57 21.82
C PRO A 575 -25.47 7.03 21.52
N PRO A 576 -25.27 7.97 22.46
CA PRO A 576 -25.21 9.37 22.07
C PRO A 576 -24.09 9.50 21.03
N ALA A 577 -24.40 10.13 19.90
CA ALA A 577 -23.37 10.53 18.94
C ALA A 577 -22.56 11.66 19.61
N LEU A 578 -21.56 11.30 20.42
CA LEU A 578 -20.56 12.24 20.87
C LEU A 578 -19.63 12.52 19.67
N GLU A 579 -19.96 13.53 18.87
CA GLU A 579 -18.94 14.16 18.04
C GLU A 579 -18.00 14.93 18.96
N LEU A 580 -16.93 14.27 19.43
CA LEU A 580 -15.87 14.94 20.18
C LEU A 580 -15.32 16.11 19.33
N PRO A 581 -15.01 17.28 19.94
CA PRO A 581 -14.37 18.36 19.23
C PRO A 581 -13.01 17.89 18.68
N PRO A 582 -12.56 18.47 17.54
CA PRO A 582 -11.25 18.13 16.99
C PRO A 582 -10.15 18.53 17.99
N THR A 583 -9.14 17.68 18.14
CA THR A 583 -8.01 17.92 19.06
C THR A 583 -7.04 18.91 18.40
N PRO A 584 -6.61 19.98 19.09
CA PRO A 584 -5.60 20.90 18.56
C PRO A 584 -4.34 20.18 18.09
N ASP A 585 -3.78 20.59 16.95
CA ASP A 585 -2.54 20.06 16.40
C ASP A 585 -1.47 21.17 16.32
N PRO A 586 -0.21 20.91 16.68
CA PRO A 586 0.88 21.90 16.58
C PRO A 586 1.13 22.46 15.18
N LEU A 587 0.63 21.81 14.12
CA LEU A 587 0.64 22.35 12.77
C LEU A 587 -0.20 23.62 12.67
N VAL A 588 -1.26 23.77 13.47
CA VAL A 588 -2.13 24.94 13.46
C VAL A 588 -1.84 25.78 14.68
N ALA A 589 -1.50 27.05 14.46
CA ALA A 589 -1.17 27.97 15.54
C ALA A 589 -2.39 28.20 16.44
N SER A 590 -2.20 28.05 17.75
CA SER A 590 -3.24 28.34 18.76
C SER A 590 -3.49 29.84 18.93
N GLN A 591 -2.53 30.67 18.54
CA GLN A 591 -2.57 32.13 18.40
C GLN A 591 -1.89 32.42 17.06
N GLY A 592 -2.49 33.19 16.16
CA GLY A 592 -2.09 33.33 14.75
C GLY A 592 -0.67 33.83 14.40
N ASP A 593 0.33 33.70 15.28
CA ASP A 593 1.71 34.10 15.03
C ASP A 593 2.63 32.86 15.05
N GLY A 594 2.87 32.28 13.86
CA GLY A 594 3.86 31.22 13.68
C GLY A 594 5.28 31.80 13.72
N ALA A 595 6.16 31.23 14.55
CA ALA A 595 7.53 31.74 14.80
C ALA A 595 8.57 31.37 13.71
N GLN A 596 8.14 31.07 12.48
CA GLN A 596 9.03 30.64 11.39
C GLN A 596 9.49 31.84 10.53
N PRO A 597 10.65 31.75 9.86
CA PRO A 597 11.34 32.91 9.28
C PRO A 597 10.65 33.59 8.09
N TRP A 598 9.76 32.90 7.35
CA TRP A 598 9.09 33.46 6.18
C TRP A 598 7.69 32.86 6.00
N THR A 599 6.85 33.47 5.15
CA THR A 599 5.42 33.12 5.04
C THR A 599 4.89 33.05 3.60
N PHE A 600 3.91 32.17 3.36
CA PHE A 600 3.10 32.12 2.14
C PHE A 600 1.63 31.94 2.50
N ALA A 601 0.71 32.13 1.55
CA ALA A 601 -0.71 31.87 1.77
C ALA A 601 -1.20 30.70 0.92
N ALA A 602 -2.25 30.04 1.38
CA ALA A 602 -2.92 28.97 0.66
C ALA A 602 -4.43 29.22 0.59
N LEU A 603 -4.97 29.05 -0.61
CA LEU A 603 -6.40 29.16 -0.93
C LEU A 603 -6.85 27.82 -1.50
N ALA A 604 -8.10 27.40 -1.25
CA ALA A 604 -8.59 26.13 -1.77
C ALA A 604 -10.01 26.26 -2.33
N ASN A 605 -10.26 25.56 -3.44
CA ASN A 605 -11.57 25.43 -4.08
C ASN A 605 -12.36 26.75 -4.19
N PRO A 606 -11.84 27.78 -4.89
CA PRO A 606 -12.57 29.00 -5.21
C PRO A 606 -13.96 28.77 -5.82
N GLY A 607 -14.08 27.83 -6.76
CA GLY A 607 -15.35 27.48 -7.41
C GLY A 607 -15.96 28.61 -8.25
N ILE A 608 -15.14 29.37 -8.98
CA ILE A 608 -15.53 30.55 -9.75
C ILE A 608 -16.28 30.12 -11.03
N ALA A 609 -17.49 30.64 -11.22
CA ALA A 609 -18.31 30.49 -12.41
C ALA A 609 -18.25 31.75 -13.29
N THR A 610 -18.27 32.93 -12.69
CA THR A 610 -18.12 34.22 -13.40
C THR A 610 -17.18 35.14 -12.64
N ALA A 611 -16.66 36.18 -13.31
CA ALA A 611 -15.70 37.07 -12.69
C ALA A 611 -16.28 37.78 -11.48
N ASP A 612 -17.59 37.96 -11.34
CA ASP A 612 -18.20 38.76 -10.27
C ASP A 612 -19.19 37.94 -9.43
N ASP A 613 -18.93 36.64 -9.25
CA ASP A 613 -19.70 35.80 -8.34
C ASP A 613 -19.11 35.74 -6.93
N ALA A 614 -19.84 35.09 -6.01
CA ALA A 614 -19.43 34.93 -4.63
C ALA A 614 -18.08 34.21 -4.46
N GLY A 615 -17.69 33.34 -5.39
CA GLY A 615 -16.39 32.66 -5.37
C GLY A 615 -15.26 33.61 -5.77
N ALA A 616 -15.50 34.45 -6.77
CA ALA A 616 -14.56 35.50 -7.16
C ALA A 616 -14.38 36.54 -6.05
N ASP A 617 -15.46 36.98 -5.42
CA ASP A 617 -15.43 37.94 -4.29
C ASP A 617 -14.65 37.37 -3.09
N ALA A 618 -14.95 36.13 -2.71
CA ALA A 618 -14.22 35.44 -1.63
C ALA A 618 -12.73 35.31 -1.94
N THR A 619 -12.38 35.02 -3.20
CA THR A 619 -11.00 34.92 -3.67
C THR A 619 -10.27 36.25 -3.59
N VAL A 620 -10.89 37.34 -4.09
CA VAL A 620 -10.31 38.69 -4.03
C VAL A 620 -10.13 39.16 -2.58
N ALA A 621 -11.09 38.86 -1.71
CA ALA A 621 -11.02 39.20 -0.29
C ALA A 621 -9.88 38.45 0.41
N ALA A 622 -9.75 37.13 0.18
CA ALA A 622 -8.68 36.33 0.76
C ALA A 622 -7.29 36.75 0.25
N LEU A 623 -7.14 37.04 -1.05
CA LEU A 623 -5.88 37.54 -1.62
C LEU A 623 -5.48 38.91 -1.08
N THR A 624 -6.45 39.79 -0.84
CA THR A 624 -6.20 41.10 -0.24
C THR A 624 -5.64 40.95 1.18
N ARG A 625 -6.21 40.04 1.97
CA ARG A 625 -5.71 39.74 3.33
C ARG A 625 -4.36 39.04 3.32
N ALA A 626 -4.15 38.06 2.43
CA ALA A 626 -2.88 37.37 2.27
C ALA A 626 -1.73 38.34 1.94
N ARG A 627 -1.97 39.31 1.06
CA ARG A 627 -1.00 40.38 0.74
C ARG A 627 -0.73 41.30 1.92
N ALA A 628 -1.77 41.73 2.63
CA ALA A 628 -1.62 42.56 3.83
C ALA A 628 -0.83 41.82 4.93
N GLY A 629 -0.95 40.48 4.97
CA GLY A 629 -0.16 39.63 5.84
C GLY A 629 1.32 39.51 5.46
N GLY A 630 1.73 39.94 4.26
CA GLY A 630 3.12 39.80 3.80
C GLY A 630 3.48 38.39 3.33
N ALA A 631 2.55 37.70 2.66
CA ALA A 631 2.84 36.42 2.00
C ALA A 631 3.79 36.61 0.80
N ASP A 632 4.85 35.82 0.74
CA ASP A 632 5.84 35.84 -0.36
C ASP A 632 5.23 35.37 -1.68
N PHE A 633 4.33 34.38 -1.61
CA PHE A 633 3.52 33.88 -2.71
C PHE A 633 2.20 33.29 -2.19
N VAL A 634 1.28 33.00 -3.11
CA VAL A 634 0.00 32.34 -2.82
C VAL A 634 -0.09 31.03 -3.59
N LEU A 635 -0.34 29.93 -2.88
CA LEU A 635 -0.70 28.65 -3.47
C LEU A 635 -2.22 28.54 -3.59
N VAL A 636 -2.74 28.47 -4.81
CA VAL A 636 -4.15 28.23 -5.07
C VAL A 636 -4.35 26.74 -5.34
N GLY A 637 -4.82 26.03 -4.32
CA GLY A 637 -5.29 24.67 -4.39
C GLY A 637 -6.54 24.57 -5.26
N GLY A 638 -6.52 23.69 -6.26
CA GLY A 638 -7.46 23.66 -7.38
C GLY A 638 -8.96 23.55 -7.07
N GLY A 639 -9.77 23.38 -8.12
CA GLY A 639 -11.20 23.66 -8.07
C GLY A 639 -11.43 25.16 -8.21
N VAL A 640 -10.62 25.80 -9.06
CA VAL A 640 -10.65 27.25 -9.26
C VAL A 640 -11.91 27.63 -10.00
N THR A 641 -12.38 26.76 -10.90
CA THR A 641 -13.62 26.91 -11.64
C THR A 641 -14.75 26.08 -11.04
N SER A 642 -15.99 26.47 -11.31
CA SER A 642 -17.17 25.72 -10.87
C SER A 642 -17.45 24.45 -11.71
N ALA A 643 -17.10 24.48 -13.00
CA ALA A 643 -17.41 23.42 -13.97
C ALA A 643 -16.37 23.24 -15.09
N GLY A 644 -15.26 23.99 -15.11
CA GLY A 644 -14.14 23.77 -16.05
C GLY A 644 -14.35 24.26 -17.47
N GLU A 645 -15.38 25.07 -17.71
CA GLU A 645 -15.63 25.68 -19.01
C GLU A 645 -14.61 26.80 -19.28
N ASP A 646 -14.21 27.00 -20.54
CA ASP A 646 -13.16 27.98 -20.90
C ASP A 646 -13.50 29.40 -20.42
N GLY A 647 -14.78 29.80 -20.53
CA GLY A 647 -15.24 31.10 -20.01
C GLY A 647 -15.06 31.25 -18.50
N GLN A 648 -15.18 30.15 -17.74
CA GLN A 648 -14.96 30.16 -16.29
C GLN A 648 -13.47 30.21 -15.95
N THR A 649 -12.62 29.58 -16.77
CA THR A 649 -11.16 29.64 -16.62
C THR A 649 -10.65 31.08 -16.81
N THR A 650 -11.16 31.79 -17.81
CA THR A 650 -10.88 33.22 -18.01
C THR A 650 -11.37 34.06 -16.83
N ALA A 651 -12.62 33.86 -16.41
CA ALA A 651 -13.19 34.56 -15.25
C ALA A 651 -12.38 34.34 -13.96
N ALA A 652 -11.91 33.11 -13.72
CA ALA A 652 -11.05 32.80 -12.60
C ALA A 652 -9.70 33.53 -12.66
N ALA A 653 -9.07 33.59 -13.84
CA ALA A 653 -7.82 34.32 -14.04
C ALA A 653 -8.00 35.83 -13.82
N GLU A 654 -9.11 36.40 -14.29
CA GLU A 654 -9.49 37.79 -14.07
C GLU A 654 -9.68 38.09 -12.57
N ALA A 655 -10.42 37.25 -11.86
CA ALA A 655 -10.66 37.40 -10.43
C ALA A 655 -9.35 37.33 -9.61
N LEU A 656 -8.48 36.36 -9.89
CA LEU A 656 -7.16 36.25 -9.26
C LEU A 656 -6.31 37.50 -9.53
N THR A 657 -6.26 37.95 -10.78
CA THR A 657 -5.45 39.13 -11.19
C THR A 657 -5.96 40.42 -10.54
N ARG A 658 -7.29 40.58 -10.44
CA ARG A 658 -7.94 41.68 -9.74
C ARG A 658 -7.66 41.64 -8.24
N GLY A 659 -7.59 40.45 -7.64
CA GLY A 659 -7.13 40.22 -6.27
C GLY A 659 -5.63 40.51 -6.06
N GLY A 660 -4.88 40.85 -7.11
CA GLY A 660 -3.47 41.21 -7.04
C GLY A 660 -2.50 40.08 -7.34
N CYS A 661 -2.97 38.93 -7.84
CA CYS A 661 -2.09 37.85 -8.28
C CYS A 661 -1.28 38.22 -9.52
N VAL A 662 -0.02 37.82 -9.52
CA VAL A 662 0.79 37.59 -10.72
C VAL A 662 0.78 36.10 -10.98
N LEU A 663 0.01 35.64 -11.98
CA LEU A 663 -0.09 34.22 -12.30
C LEU A 663 1.27 33.69 -12.75
N VAL A 664 1.79 32.71 -12.03
CA VAL A 664 3.11 32.14 -12.34
C VAL A 664 2.93 31.00 -13.31
N THR A 665 3.38 31.15 -14.55
CA THR A 665 3.30 30.09 -15.58
C THR A 665 4.64 29.40 -15.86
N GLY A 666 5.77 30.00 -15.45
CA GLY A 666 7.13 29.46 -15.62
C GLY A 666 7.54 28.43 -14.57
N SER A 667 8.83 28.07 -14.49
CA SER A 667 9.35 27.10 -13.50
C SER A 667 9.89 27.74 -12.21
N THR A 668 10.08 29.06 -12.20
CA THR A 668 10.58 29.83 -11.05
C THR A 668 9.51 30.75 -10.47
N LEU A 669 9.62 31.07 -9.18
CA LEU A 669 8.80 32.12 -8.56
C LEU A 669 9.38 33.50 -8.94
N PRO A 670 8.64 34.34 -9.68
CA PRO A 670 9.10 35.68 -10.03
C PRO A 670 8.99 36.62 -8.84
N ALA A 671 9.83 37.65 -8.81
CA ALA A 671 9.59 38.80 -7.94
C ALA A 671 8.30 39.51 -8.38
N ALA A 672 7.40 39.81 -7.43
CA ALA A 672 6.17 40.53 -7.72
C ALA A 672 6.37 42.06 -7.61
N PRO A 673 5.69 42.86 -8.46
CA PRO A 673 5.61 44.30 -8.29
C PRO A 673 4.97 44.69 -6.95
N ALA A 674 5.25 45.92 -6.48
CA ALA A 674 4.65 46.44 -5.26
C ALA A 674 3.11 46.33 -5.28
N GLY A 675 2.52 45.80 -4.19
CA GLY A 675 1.08 45.59 -4.07
C GLY A 675 0.53 44.36 -4.82
N LYS A 676 1.38 43.58 -5.48
CA LYS A 676 1.04 42.30 -6.13
C LYS A 676 1.73 41.14 -5.41
N VAL A 677 1.28 39.91 -5.67
CA VAL A 677 1.88 38.68 -5.09
C VAL A 677 1.93 37.57 -6.16
N PRO A 678 3.00 36.76 -6.25
CA PRO A 678 3.03 35.61 -7.15
C PRO A 678 1.98 34.58 -6.74
N CYS A 679 1.23 34.04 -7.70
CA CYS A 679 0.22 33.02 -7.45
C CYS A 679 0.51 31.77 -8.28
N VAL A 680 0.70 30.65 -7.59
CA VAL A 680 0.90 29.33 -8.18
C VAL A 680 -0.38 28.53 -8.03
N VAL A 681 -0.93 28.03 -9.13
CA VAL A 681 -2.25 27.38 -9.15
C VAL A 681 -2.07 25.91 -9.49
N THR A 682 -2.76 25.04 -8.76
CA THR A 682 -2.87 23.60 -9.04
C THR A 682 -4.25 23.28 -9.60
N PRO A 683 -4.40 22.29 -10.50
CA PRO A 683 -5.71 21.95 -11.04
C PRO A 683 -6.53 21.16 -10.00
N GLY A 684 -7.84 21.33 -10.01
CA GLY A 684 -8.78 20.48 -9.29
C GLY A 684 -9.80 19.81 -10.20
N GLY A 685 -10.64 18.97 -9.62
CA GLY A 685 -11.47 18.03 -10.39
C GLY A 685 -12.54 18.65 -11.30
N ALA A 686 -12.86 19.93 -11.10
CA ALA A 686 -13.75 20.68 -11.98
C ALA A 686 -12.98 21.44 -13.08
N ASP A 687 -11.66 21.61 -12.96
CA ASP A 687 -10.89 22.44 -13.89
C ASP A 687 -10.62 21.70 -15.22
N GLY A 688 -10.74 22.43 -16.34
CA GLY A 688 -10.79 21.86 -17.69
C GLY A 688 -9.52 22.05 -18.53
N GLY A 689 -9.63 21.77 -19.84
CA GLY A 689 -8.50 21.69 -20.77
C GLY A 689 -7.72 22.99 -21.00
N SER A 690 -8.31 24.16 -20.76
CA SER A 690 -7.65 25.48 -20.86
C SER A 690 -6.83 25.86 -19.64
N PHE A 691 -6.82 25.03 -18.57
CA PHE A 691 -6.09 25.29 -17.33
C PHE A 691 -4.60 25.55 -17.58
N THR A 692 -3.93 24.64 -18.30
CA THR A 692 -2.46 24.69 -18.45
C THR A 692 -1.99 25.95 -19.19
N THR A 693 -2.77 26.39 -20.19
CA THR A 693 -2.49 27.61 -20.95
C THR A 693 -2.60 28.86 -20.07
N THR A 694 -3.54 28.87 -19.14
CA THR A 694 -3.88 30.05 -18.32
C THR A 694 -3.02 30.14 -17.05
N PHE A 695 -2.83 29.01 -16.38
CA PHE A 695 -2.21 28.93 -15.06
C PHE A 695 -0.83 28.27 -15.05
N GLY A 696 -0.38 27.77 -16.21
CA GLY A 696 0.89 27.07 -16.35
C GLY A 696 0.80 25.57 -16.04
N PRO A 697 1.95 24.89 -15.89
CA PRO A 697 1.98 23.44 -15.77
C PRO A 697 1.25 22.95 -14.52
N ALA A 698 0.43 21.90 -14.69
CA ALA A 698 -0.33 21.25 -13.63
C ALA A 698 0.53 20.63 -12.52
N ARG A 699 1.80 20.31 -12.84
CA ARG A 699 2.77 19.65 -11.94
C ARG A 699 4.05 20.46 -11.93
N ARG A 700 4.57 20.76 -10.74
CA ARG A 700 5.70 21.69 -10.59
C ARG A 700 6.54 21.36 -9.37
N THR A 701 7.82 21.67 -9.45
CA THR A 701 8.74 21.62 -8.32
C THR A 701 9.60 22.86 -8.32
N PHE A 702 9.72 23.51 -7.16
CA PHE A 702 10.55 24.70 -6.96
C PHE A 702 10.96 24.81 -5.49
N ASP A 703 12.08 25.48 -5.25
CA ASP A 703 12.59 25.74 -3.91
C ASP A 703 12.39 27.22 -3.56
N HIS A 704 11.99 27.51 -2.32
CA HIS A 704 11.84 28.87 -1.80
C HIS A 704 12.28 28.91 -0.34
N HIS A 705 13.24 29.78 -0.02
CA HIS A 705 13.83 29.92 1.33
C HIS A 705 14.11 28.58 2.04
N GLY A 706 14.81 27.68 1.34
CA GLY A 706 15.20 26.35 1.85
C GLY A 706 14.07 25.32 1.89
N THR A 707 12.83 25.65 1.48
CA THR A 707 11.73 24.67 1.41
C THR A 707 11.45 24.27 -0.02
N ARG A 708 11.42 22.97 -0.29
CA ARG A 708 11.02 22.43 -1.59
C ARG A 708 9.52 22.24 -1.67
N PHE A 709 8.91 22.80 -2.70
CA PHE A 709 7.51 22.60 -3.04
C PHE A 709 7.38 21.58 -4.16
N VAL A 710 6.54 20.56 -3.97
CA VAL A 710 6.19 19.58 -5.00
C VAL A 710 4.69 19.61 -5.21
N LEU A 711 4.26 20.17 -6.34
CA LEU A 711 2.84 20.29 -6.69
C LEU A 711 2.44 19.13 -7.58
N LEU A 712 1.45 18.36 -7.12
CA LEU A 712 0.91 17.19 -7.78
C LEU A 712 -0.43 17.52 -8.45
N ASP A 713 -0.62 16.98 -9.64
CA ASP A 713 -1.92 16.91 -10.30
C ASP A 713 -2.64 15.64 -9.83
N SER A 714 -3.68 15.84 -9.02
CA SER A 714 -4.60 14.80 -8.57
C SER A 714 -6.06 15.11 -8.93
N ALA A 715 -6.29 16.09 -9.81
CA ALA A 715 -7.64 16.57 -10.17
C ALA A 715 -8.58 15.42 -10.60
N SER A 716 -8.05 14.51 -11.41
CA SER A 716 -8.73 13.31 -11.93
C SER A 716 -9.07 12.25 -10.88
N GLY A 717 -8.55 12.39 -9.66
CA GLY A 717 -8.70 11.40 -8.59
C GLY A 717 -7.61 10.33 -8.58
N THR A 718 -6.54 10.47 -9.37
CA THR A 718 -5.38 9.57 -9.37
C THR A 718 -4.08 10.34 -9.53
N LEU A 719 -3.02 9.86 -8.89
CA LEU A 719 -1.62 10.26 -9.06
C LEU A 719 -0.96 9.52 -10.24
N LEU A 720 -1.62 8.47 -10.76
CA LEU A 720 -1.13 7.62 -11.84
C LEU A 720 -1.63 8.16 -13.17
N ASP A 721 -0.80 8.97 -13.81
CA ASP A 721 -1.00 9.35 -15.19
C ASP A 721 -0.59 8.23 -16.17
N ALA A 722 -0.69 8.50 -17.47
CA ALA A 722 -0.23 7.58 -18.51
C ALA A 722 1.31 7.41 -18.44
N GLY A 723 1.77 6.54 -17.55
CA GLY A 723 3.19 6.25 -17.33
C GLY A 723 3.66 6.32 -15.87
N ALA A 724 2.80 6.73 -14.91
CA ALA A 724 3.17 6.98 -13.52
C ALA A 724 4.35 7.98 -13.36
N THR A 725 4.48 8.92 -14.30
CA THR A 725 5.63 9.84 -14.40
C THR A 725 5.68 10.81 -13.23
N GLN A 726 4.51 11.23 -12.73
CA GLN A 726 4.41 12.11 -11.57
C GLN A 726 4.93 11.45 -10.29
N VAL A 727 4.64 10.16 -10.10
CA VAL A 727 5.13 9.42 -8.92
C VAL A 727 6.66 9.32 -8.96
N THR A 728 7.24 9.05 -10.13
CA THR A 728 8.70 9.04 -10.32
C THR A 728 9.31 10.42 -10.09
N ALA A 729 8.65 11.50 -10.54
CA ALA A 729 9.11 12.87 -10.31
C ALA A 729 9.07 13.23 -8.82
N LEU A 730 8.01 12.82 -8.09
CA LEU A 730 7.93 12.98 -6.64
C LEU A 730 9.09 12.24 -5.94
N ALA A 731 9.37 11.00 -6.32
CA ALA A 731 10.48 10.21 -5.78
C ALA A 731 11.81 10.96 -5.92
N THR A 732 12.08 11.42 -7.14
CA THR A 732 13.30 12.16 -7.48
C THR A 732 13.42 13.46 -6.69
N ALA A 733 12.32 14.20 -6.55
CA ALA A 733 12.29 15.45 -5.80
C ALA A 733 12.56 15.24 -4.30
N LEU A 734 12.04 14.15 -3.71
CA LEU A 734 12.27 13.79 -2.32
C LEU A 734 13.71 13.31 -2.09
N ASP A 735 14.26 12.48 -2.96
CA ASP A 735 15.65 12.00 -2.86
C ASP A 735 16.65 13.16 -3.00
N ASP A 736 16.43 14.05 -3.97
CA ASP A 736 17.26 15.25 -4.12
C ASP A 736 17.13 16.18 -2.91
N ALA A 737 15.91 16.36 -2.38
CA ALA A 737 15.70 17.16 -1.17
C ALA A 737 16.39 16.54 0.06
N ALA A 738 16.43 15.21 0.16
CA ALA A 738 17.10 14.52 1.26
C ALA A 738 18.61 14.73 1.20
N ALA A 739 19.20 14.63 0.00
CA ALA A 739 20.64 14.79 -0.22
C ALA A 739 21.11 16.26 -0.21
N ASN A 740 20.25 17.21 -0.58
CA ASN A 740 20.63 18.61 -0.75
C ASN A 740 20.63 19.37 0.60
N PRO A 741 21.78 19.85 1.11
CA PRO A 741 21.86 20.57 2.38
C PRO A 741 21.23 21.97 2.33
N ALA A 742 20.95 22.53 1.15
CA ALA A 742 20.25 23.81 1.02
C ALA A 742 18.72 23.68 1.14
N VAL A 743 18.20 22.45 1.18
CA VAL A 743 16.77 22.17 1.40
C VAL A 743 16.60 21.72 2.85
N ASP A 744 15.85 22.48 3.63
CA ASP A 744 15.55 22.22 5.05
C ASP A 744 14.24 21.46 5.24
N GLY A 745 13.34 21.43 4.26
CA GLY A 745 12.05 20.75 4.36
C GLY A 745 11.29 20.64 3.04
N VAL A 746 10.22 19.84 3.02
CA VAL A 746 9.40 19.60 1.82
C VAL A 746 7.93 19.89 2.10
N VAL A 747 7.26 20.54 1.15
CA VAL A 747 5.81 20.72 1.13
C VAL A 747 5.28 20.12 -0.16
N VAL A 748 4.41 19.14 -0.03
CA VAL A 748 3.71 18.55 -1.16
C VAL A 748 2.30 19.12 -1.21
N ALA A 749 1.84 19.57 -2.37
CA ALA A 749 0.47 20.01 -2.56
C ALA A 749 -0.27 19.09 -3.52
N SER A 750 -1.49 18.72 -3.17
CA SER A 750 -2.38 17.88 -3.97
C SER A 750 -3.78 18.46 -3.90
N TYR A 751 -4.56 18.42 -4.99
CA TYR A 751 -5.98 18.77 -4.86
C TYR A 751 -6.72 17.74 -3.99
N ARG A 752 -6.60 16.44 -4.29
CA ARG A 752 -7.27 15.38 -3.55
C ARG A 752 -6.54 15.07 -2.24
N PRO A 753 -7.27 14.97 -1.11
CA PRO A 753 -6.75 14.34 0.09
C PRO A 753 -6.54 12.84 -0.10
N VAL A 754 -5.70 12.25 0.75
CA VAL A 754 -5.48 10.79 0.78
C VAL A 754 -6.77 10.08 1.18
N THR A 755 -7.48 10.63 2.18
CA THR A 755 -8.81 10.19 2.62
C THR A 755 -9.69 11.40 2.88
N ASP A 756 -10.99 11.30 2.59
CA ASP A 756 -11.95 12.37 2.90
C ASP A 756 -12.62 12.11 4.26
N ALA A 757 -12.51 13.07 5.19
CA ALA A 757 -13.07 12.91 6.54
C ALA A 757 -14.60 12.88 6.61
N LEU A 758 -15.30 13.30 5.56
CA LEU A 758 -16.76 13.13 5.44
C LEU A 758 -17.13 11.75 4.86
N GLY A 759 -16.15 10.92 4.51
CA GLY A 759 -16.36 9.61 3.90
C GLY A 759 -16.81 9.68 2.44
N ASP A 760 -16.67 10.83 1.78
CA ASP A 760 -16.97 10.97 0.35
C ASP A 760 -15.80 10.46 -0.48
N ALA A 761 -15.81 9.16 -0.81
CA ALA A 761 -14.77 8.53 -1.61
C ALA A 761 -14.55 9.19 -2.99
N ALA A 762 -15.52 9.96 -3.51
CA ALA A 762 -15.34 10.71 -4.76
C ALA A 762 -14.46 11.95 -4.60
N ARG A 763 -14.11 12.34 -3.36
CA ARG A 763 -13.26 13.49 -3.02
C ARG A 763 -11.82 13.12 -2.70
N ALA A 764 -11.56 11.90 -2.27
CA ALA A 764 -10.21 11.38 -2.05
C ALA A 764 -9.56 10.84 -3.33
N LEU A 765 -8.32 10.36 -3.22
CA LEU A 765 -7.72 9.51 -4.24
C LEU A 765 -8.58 8.25 -4.45
N THR A 766 -8.82 7.89 -5.71
CA THR A 766 -9.77 6.86 -6.12
C THR A 766 -9.26 5.46 -5.78
N ASP A 767 -7.94 5.26 -5.87
CA ASP A 767 -7.26 4.04 -5.46
C ASP A 767 -6.56 4.26 -4.11
N PRO A 768 -7.00 3.59 -3.04
CA PRO A 768 -6.40 3.73 -1.71
C PRO A 768 -4.90 3.44 -1.67
N ARG A 769 -4.39 2.59 -2.58
CA ARG A 769 -2.96 2.27 -2.67
C ARG A 769 -2.11 3.47 -3.05
N GLU A 770 -2.65 4.41 -3.83
CA GLU A 770 -1.95 5.66 -4.16
C GLU A 770 -1.82 6.58 -2.95
N GLY A 771 -2.83 6.58 -2.07
CA GLY A 771 -2.79 7.26 -0.79
C GLY A 771 -1.69 6.71 0.12
N VAL A 772 -1.65 5.38 0.26
CA VAL A 772 -0.59 4.68 1.02
C VAL A 772 0.78 4.97 0.44
N LEU A 773 0.93 4.95 -0.88
CA LEU A 773 2.18 5.29 -1.56
C LEU A 773 2.65 6.70 -1.22
N LEU A 774 1.74 7.69 -1.31
CA LEU A 774 2.07 9.08 -1.03
C LEU A 774 2.48 9.24 0.44
N GLU A 775 1.71 8.68 1.37
CA GLU A 775 2.03 8.72 2.80
C GLU A 775 3.39 8.08 3.10
N GLN A 776 3.65 6.88 2.57
CA GLN A 776 4.92 6.16 2.80
C GLN A 776 6.11 6.88 2.17
N ALA A 777 5.94 7.46 0.98
CA ALA A 777 7.00 8.25 0.33
C ALA A 777 7.41 9.43 1.20
N LEU A 778 6.44 10.18 1.74
CA LEU A 778 6.68 11.34 2.59
C LEU A 778 7.21 10.92 3.97
N ALA A 779 6.64 9.89 4.59
CA ALA A 779 7.10 9.35 5.87
C ALA A 779 8.55 8.86 5.78
N GLY A 780 8.87 8.10 4.72
CA GLY A 780 10.20 7.59 4.46
C GLY A 780 11.20 8.71 4.20
N PHE A 781 10.81 9.77 3.50
CA PHE A 781 11.64 10.98 3.36
C PHE A 781 11.96 11.59 4.72
N ALA A 782 10.95 11.82 5.58
CA ALA A 782 11.15 12.41 6.90
C ALA A 782 12.04 11.54 7.80
N GLU A 783 11.85 10.22 7.76
CA GLU A 783 12.63 9.27 8.55
C GLU A 783 14.11 9.20 8.12
N ARG A 784 14.39 9.18 6.81
CA ARG A 784 15.76 9.05 6.29
C ARG A 784 16.54 10.36 6.31
N SER A 785 15.89 11.49 6.07
CA SER A 785 16.55 12.80 6.00
C SER A 785 16.55 13.56 7.33
N GLY A 786 15.61 13.25 8.24
CA GLY A 786 15.36 14.04 9.45
C GLY A 786 14.70 15.40 9.18
N LYS A 787 14.35 15.71 7.92
CA LYS A 787 13.77 16.99 7.52
C LYS A 787 12.24 16.97 7.63
N PRO A 788 11.60 18.09 8.03
CA PRO A 788 10.13 18.19 8.07
C PRO A 788 9.50 18.04 6.68
N VAL A 789 8.33 17.40 6.66
CA VAL A 789 7.48 17.26 5.46
C VAL A 789 6.01 17.51 5.80
N ALA A 790 5.28 18.16 4.90
CA ALA A 790 3.82 18.27 5.01
C ALA A 790 3.12 18.06 3.66
N LEU A 791 1.86 17.67 3.73
CA LEU A 791 0.94 17.54 2.61
C LEU A 791 -0.18 18.58 2.74
N LEU A 792 -0.33 19.47 1.76
CA LEU A 792 -1.44 20.42 1.69
C LEU A 792 -2.49 19.91 0.70
N THR A 793 -3.75 19.87 1.12
CA THR A 793 -4.85 19.38 0.27
C THR A 793 -6.01 20.36 0.15
N ALA A 794 -6.66 20.41 -1.01
CA ALA A 794 -7.58 21.49 -1.37
C ALA A 794 -9.00 21.04 -1.78
N GLY A 795 -9.22 19.75 -1.97
CA GLY A 795 -10.48 19.17 -2.43
C GLY A 795 -11.43 18.77 -1.29
N SER A 796 -10.95 18.79 -0.05
CA SER A 796 -11.77 18.60 1.15
C SER A 796 -12.76 19.75 1.30
N ARG A 797 -13.90 19.48 1.94
CA ARG A 797 -14.88 20.51 2.32
C ARG A 797 -14.83 20.88 3.79
N LEU A 798 -13.82 20.38 4.48
CA LEU A 798 -13.50 20.64 5.87
C LEU A 798 -12.04 21.09 5.97
N ALA A 799 -11.78 22.11 6.78
CA ALA A 799 -10.44 22.34 7.29
C ALA A 799 -10.13 21.31 8.37
N GLU A 800 -9.02 20.60 8.27
CA GLU A 800 -8.59 19.63 9.28
C GLU A 800 -7.11 19.31 9.16
N VAL A 801 -6.54 18.79 10.24
CA VAL A 801 -5.19 18.25 10.27
C VAL A 801 -5.27 16.75 10.53
N ARG A 802 -4.51 15.99 9.75
CA ARG A 802 -4.30 14.56 9.93
C ARG A 802 -2.81 14.28 9.98
N ARG A 803 -2.35 13.50 10.96
CA ARG A 803 -0.96 13.04 11.04
C ARG A 803 -0.89 11.54 10.90
N VAL A 804 -0.09 11.08 9.93
CA VAL A 804 0.17 9.65 9.70
C VAL A 804 1.66 9.45 9.46
N GLU A 805 2.28 8.64 10.32
CA GLU A 805 3.69 8.23 10.17
C GLU A 805 4.69 9.38 10.00
N GLY A 806 4.49 10.48 10.75
CA GLY A 806 5.35 11.66 10.67
C GLY A 806 4.93 12.69 9.61
N VAL A 807 3.97 12.36 8.75
CA VAL A 807 3.46 13.25 7.70
C VAL A 807 2.28 14.04 8.22
N ALA A 808 2.38 15.37 8.18
CA ALA A 808 1.28 16.26 8.52
C ALA A 808 0.48 16.63 7.25
N GLU A 809 -0.75 16.16 7.14
CA GLU A 809 -1.69 16.56 6.10
C GLU A 809 -2.61 17.67 6.63
N LEU A 810 -2.60 18.82 5.98
CA LEU A 810 -3.54 19.91 6.21
C LEU A 810 -4.52 19.99 5.04
N SER A 811 -5.77 19.66 5.32
CA SER A 811 -6.90 20.00 4.44
C SER A 811 -7.22 21.47 4.61
N LEU A 812 -7.07 22.24 3.55
CA LEU A 812 -7.33 23.68 3.52
C LEU A 812 -8.84 23.96 3.55
N PRO A 813 -9.29 25.03 4.24
CA PRO A 813 -10.68 25.46 4.17
C PRO A 813 -11.04 25.87 2.73
N PRO A 814 -12.20 25.44 2.20
CA PRO A 814 -12.62 25.88 0.89
C PRO A 814 -13.06 27.34 0.93
N LEU A 815 -12.85 28.10 -0.14
CA LEU A 815 -13.37 29.47 -0.26
C LEU A 815 -14.88 29.48 -0.51
N THR A 816 -15.42 28.44 -1.12
CA THR A 816 -16.87 28.29 -1.37
C THR A 816 -17.41 26.91 -0.98
N ALA A 817 -18.72 26.86 -0.72
CA ALA A 817 -19.49 25.64 -0.49
C ALA A 817 -18.93 24.70 0.62
N PRO A 818 -18.69 25.20 1.85
CA PRO A 818 -18.27 24.35 2.96
C PRO A 818 -19.37 23.32 3.27
N ARG A 819 -18.98 22.13 3.70
CA ARG A 819 -19.92 21.09 4.14
C ARG A 819 -19.54 20.56 5.52
N GLY A 820 -20.35 19.66 6.06
CA GLY A 820 -20.12 19.07 7.39
C GLY A 820 -20.45 20.03 8.54
N ASN A 821 -20.04 19.66 9.75
CA ASN A 821 -20.32 20.41 10.97
C ASN A 821 -19.37 21.63 11.09
N ALA A 822 -19.90 22.83 11.37
CA ALA A 822 -19.11 24.04 11.59
C ALA A 822 -18.15 23.90 12.79
N ALA A 823 -18.52 23.10 13.78
CA ALA A 823 -17.68 22.76 14.92
C ALA A 823 -16.51 21.81 14.59
N ARG A 824 -16.46 21.26 13.36
CA ARG A 824 -15.43 20.34 12.84
C ARG A 824 -14.78 20.86 11.55
N GLY A 825 -14.55 22.17 11.45
CA GLY A 825 -13.80 22.74 10.32
C GLY A 825 -14.62 22.99 9.05
N GLY A 826 -15.95 22.83 9.08
CA GLY A 826 -16.81 23.19 7.96
C GLY A 826 -17.08 24.69 7.94
N PHE A 827 -16.20 25.49 7.36
CA PHE A 827 -16.35 26.95 7.19
C PHE A 827 -15.65 27.40 5.90
N THR A 828 -15.94 28.61 5.43
CA THR A 828 -15.17 29.20 4.31
C THR A 828 -13.98 29.98 4.84
N GLY A 829 -12.83 29.88 4.17
CA GLY A 829 -11.62 30.47 4.72
C GLY A 829 -10.42 30.43 3.82
N TRP A 830 -9.31 30.86 4.40
CA TRP A 830 -7.98 30.81 3.80
C TRP A 830 -6.96 30.46 4.88
N THR A 831 -5.73 30.17 4.49
CA THR A 831 -4.68 29.80 5.44
C THR A 831 -3.42 30.57 5.14
N ARG A 832 -2.87 31.24 6.15
CA ARG A 832 -1.50 31.73 6.11
C ARG A 832 -0.60 30.63 6.65
N LEU A 833 0.52 30.35 5.99
CA LEU A 833 1.51 29.39 6.45
C LEU A 833 2.85 30.08 6.67
N THR A 834 3.47 29.76 7.79
CA THR A 834 4.85 30.14 8.10
C THR A 834 5.73 28.89 7.95
N ALA A 835 6.91 29.04 7.35
CA ALA A 835 7.76 27.92 6.97
C ALA A 835 9.22 28.18 7.35
N GLY A 836 9.95 27.12 7.68
CA GLY A 836 11.37 27.18 8.00
C GLY A 836 11.95 25.81 8.38
N PRO A 837 13.17 25.78 8.94
CA PRO A 837 13.86 24.52 9.26
C PRO A 837 13.12 23.62 10.26
N ARG A 838 12.20 24.20 11.04
CA ARG A 838 11.37 23.47 12.00
C ARG A 838 10.04 22.98 11.40
N GLY A 839 9.81 23.18 10.09
CA GLY A 839 8.61 22.76 9.38
C GLY A 839 7.59 23.88 9.19
N LEU A 840 6.34 23.49 8.95
CA LEU A 840 5.22 24.40 8.71
C LEU A 840 4.42 24.68 9.97
N VAL A 841 3.89 25.90 10.07
CA VAL A 841 2.83 26.29 11.01
C VAL A 841 1.78 27.08 10.24
N ALA A 842 0.52 26.67 10.35
CA ALA A 842 -0.65 27.23 9.69
C ALA A 842 -1.43 28.14 10.66
N ASP A 843 -1.74 29.35 10.19
CA ASP A 843 -2.69 30.28 10.78
C ASP A 843 -3.95 30.23 9.89
N VAL A 844 -4.99 29.56 10.39
CA VAL A 844 -6.20 29.24 9.61
C VAL A 844 -7.28 30.28 9.91
N HIS A 845 -7.72 30.97 8.86
CA HIS A 845 -8.64 32.10 8.93
C HIS A 845 -10.01 31.73 8.31
N ALA A 846 -11.09 32.14 8.98
CA ALA A 846 -12.43 32.12 8.40
C ALA A 846 -12.74 33.49 7.80
N LEU A 847 -13.36 33.52 6.62
CA LEU A 847 -13.92 34.75 6.04
C LEU A 847 -15.19 35.15 6.81
N ALA A 848 -15.03 35.76 7.98
CA ALA A 848 -16.13 36.05 8.90
C ALA A 848 -16.77 37.42 8.65
N ASP A 849 -18.07 37.50 8.91
CA ASP A 849 -18.82 38.76 8.89
C ASP A 849 -18.72 39.45 10.27
N THR A 850 -18.91 38.69 11.35
CA THR A 850 -18.87 39.15 12.74
C THR A 850 -18.32 38.07 13.68
N ILE A 851 -17.89 38.47 14.87
CA ILE A 851 -17.50 37.57 15.98
C ILE A 851 -18.23 37.98 17.25
N GLU A 852 -18.72 37.00 18.01
CA GLU A 852 -19.32 37.18 19.32
C GLU A 852 -18.44 36.52 20.38
N LEU A 853 -18.13 37.26 21.44
CA LEU A 853 -17.38 36.77 22.60
C LEU A 853 -18.34 36.38 23.74
N SER A 854 -18.09 35.23 24.36
CA SER A 854 -18.80 34.73 25.53
C SER A 854 -17.80 34.50 26.66
N VAL A 855 -17.79 35.45 27.60
CA VAL A 855 -16.98 35.45 28.82
C VAL A 855 -17.86 35.97 29.98
N PRO A 856 -17.74 35.46 31.21
CA PRO A 856 -18.55 35.95 32.32
C PRO A 856 -18.18 37.39 32.67
N ALA A 857 -19.14 38.16 33.19
CA ALA A 857 -18.90 39.53 33.64
C ALA A 857 -18.02 39.62 34.90
N THR A 858 -17.99 38.55 35.71
CA THR A 858 -17.21 38.46 36.96
C THR A 858 -16.49 37.12 37.08
N LEU A 859 -15.31 37.11 37.70
CA LEU A 859 -14.50 35.91 37.97
C LEU A 859 -13.81 36.05 39.33
N ALA A 860 -13.86 35.04 40.20
CA ALA A 860 -13.14 35.13 41.48
C ALA A 860 -11.63 34.92 41.30
N THR A 861 -10.81 35.54 42.16
CA THR A 861 -9.36 35.26 42.22
C THR A 861 -9.13 33.77 42.54
N GLY A 862 -8.31 33.10 41.73
CA GLY A 862 -8.06 31.66 41.83
C GLY A 862 -9.08 30.77 41.10
N ALA A 863 -10.20 31.32 40.62
CA ALA A 863 -11.18 30.58 39.83
C ALA A 863 -10.81 30.59 38.34
N SER A 864 -11.22 29.52 37.64
CA SER A 864 -11.06 29.36 36.20
C SER A 864 -12.41 29.17 35.53
N THR A 865 -12.59 29.75 34.34
CA THR A 865 -13.80 29.62 33.53
C THR A 865 -13.44 29.38 32.06
N ALA A 866 -14.31 28.68 31.33
CA ALA A 866 -14.16 28.55 29.89
C ALA A 866 -14.55 29.87 29.20
N VAL A 867 -13.80 30.23 28.16
CA VAL A 867 -14.09 31.34 27.24
C VAL A 867 -14.45 30.75 25.88
N ALA A 868 -15.45 31.33 25.22
CA ALA A 868 -15.84 30.91 23.89
C ALA A 868 -16.04 32.13 22.99
N ALA A 869 -15.69 31.99 21.72
CA ALA A 869 -16.05 32.96 20.70
C ALA A 869 -16.69 32.23 19.50
N THR A 870 -17.63 32.88 18.85
CA THR A 870 -18.39 32.33 17.71
C THR A 870 -18.42 33.34 16.58
N LEU A 871 -17.92 32.93 15.42
CA LEU A 871 -17.96 33.68 14.17
C LEU A 871 -19.28 33.44 13.45
N THR A 872 -19.75 34.44 12.71
CA THR A 872 -20.86 34.31 11.77
C THR A 872 -20.36 34.42 10.34
N GLN A 873 -20.80 33.49 9.48
CA GLN A 873 -20.57 33.49 8.03
C GLN A 873 -21.91 33.29 7.34
N ALA A 874 -22.49 34.36 6.81
CA ALA A 874 -23.89 34.39 6.38
C ALA A 874 -24.83 33.87 7.49
N THR A 875 -25.44 32.69 7.30
CA THR A 875 -26.33 32.07 8.30
C THR A 875 -25.62 31.05 9.21
N ARG A 876 -24.32 30.82 9.01
CA ARG A 876 -23.56 29.76 9.67
C ARG A 876 -22.82 30.30 10.88
N ARG A 877 -22.96 29.62 12.02
CA ARG A 877 -22.20 29.89 13.25
C ARG A 877 -21.00 28.96 13.35
N VAL A 878 -19.80 29.52 13.41
CA VAL A 878 -18.53 28.80 13.42
C VAL A 878 -17.80 29.09 14.74
N PRO A 879 -17.55 28.09 15.60
CA PRO A 879 -16.78 28.33 16.82
C PRO A 879 -15.35 28.78 16.50
N ALA A 880 -14.90 29.90 17.08
CA ALA A 880 -13.54 30.41 16.93
C ALA A 880 -12.58 29.60 17.81
N ARG A 881 -12.21 28.42 17.32
CA ARG A 881 -11.24 27.48 17.91
C ARG A 881 -10.72 26.56 16.82
N PHE A 882 -9.73 25.74 17.14
CA PHE A 882 -9.18 24.73 16.24
C PHE A 882 -10.29 24.02 15.41
N PRO A 883 -10.15 23.94 14.08
CA PRO A 883 -8.94 24.25 13.29
C PRO A 883 -8.74 25.73 12.95
N LEU A 884 -9.56 26.66 13.44
CA LEU A 884 -9.29 28.11 13.32
C LEU A 884 -8.24 28.59 14.33
N SER A 885 -7.53 29.65 13.93
CA SER A 885 -6.48 30.32 14.70
C SER A 885 -6.91 31.73 15.15
N PRO A 886 -7.87 31.86 16.07
CA PRO A 886 -8.23 33.19 16.60
C PRO A 886 -7.07 33.78 17.40
N ARG A 887 -6.93 35.10 17.34
CA ARG A 887 -5.96 35.87 18.12
C ARG A 887 -6.65 36.42 19.35
N TRP A 888 -6.11 36.11 20.53
CA TRP A 888 -6.66 36.57 21.80
C TRP A 888 -5.76 37.67 22.34
N SER A 889 -6.34 38.72 22.90
CA SER A 889 -5.62 39.86 23.45
C SER A 889 -6.42 40.51 24.57
N GLY A 890 -5.88 41.55 25.22
CA GLY A 890 -6.58 42.23 26.30
C GLY A 890 -5.68 43.02 27.23
N SER A 891 -6.26 43.97 27.96
CA SER A 891 -5.57 44.75 28.99
C SER A 891 -5.67 44.05 30.36
N GLY A 892 -4.55 44.00 31.10
CA GLY A 892 -4.47 43.25 32.36
C GLY A 892 -4.50 41.72 32.19
N LEU A 893 -4.42 41.22 30.94
CA LEU A 893 -4.48 39.82 30.56
C LEU A 893 -3.12 39.33 30.05
N VAL A 894 -2.69 38.15 30.49
CA VAL A 894 -1.59 37.42 29.84
C VAL A 894 -2.16 36.26 29.03
N ILE A 895 -1.67 36.09 27.80
CA ILE A 895 -2.05 34.94 26.95
C ILE A 895 -0.99 33.85 27.12
N GLY A 896 -1.40 32.66 27.53
CA GLY A 896 -0.51 31.52 27.75
C GLY A 896 -1.02 30.57 28.82
N ALA A 897 -0.24 29.52 29.10
CA ALA A 897 -0.58 28.51 30.10
C ALA A 897 0.24 28.64 31.40
N ASP A 898 1.29 29.46 31.43
CA ASP A 898 2.18 29.62 32.59
C ASP A 898 1.62 30.64 33.59
N VAL A 899 0.86 30.12 34.55
CA VAL A 899 0.21 30.89 35.60
C VAL A 899 1.23 31.59 36.51
N GLU A 900 2.38 30.97 36.78
CA GLU A 900 3.39 31.54 37.67
C GLU A 900 4.10 32.72 36.99
N ALA A 901 4.47 32.57 35.72
CA ALA A 901 5.02 33.67 34.92
C ALA A 901 4.02 34.83 34.81
N ALA A 902 2.73 34.54 34.57
CA ALA A 902 1.70 35.57 34.49
C ALA A 902 1.51 36.33 35.82
N ARG A 903 1.59 35.63 36.96
CA ARG A 903 1.57 36.28 38.28
C ARG A 903 2.77 37.18 38.50
N ALA A 904 3.96 36.75 38.10
CA ALA A 904 5.19 37.54 38.20
C ALA A 904 5.13 38.83 37.37
N LEU A 905 4.41 38.81 36.24
CA LEU A 905 4.12 39.99 35.41
C LEU A 905 3.03 40.91 35.98
N GLY A 906 2.42 40.56 37.12
CA GLY A 906 1.36 41.34 37.76
C GLY A 906 0.02 41.32 37.02
N ALA A 907 -0.23 40.29 36.21
CA ALA A 907 -1.46 40.18 35.43
C ALA A 907 -2.71 40.00 36.33
N VAL A 908 -3.84 40.56 35.90
CA VAL A 908 -5.14 40.41 36.57
C VAL A 908 -5.73 39.03 36.28
N ALA A 909 -5.56 38.54 35.05
CA ALA A 909 -5.94 37.19 34.65
C ALA A 909 -4.97 36.61 33.60
N ILE A 910 -5.03 35.30 33.40
CA ILE A 910 -4.35 34.58 32.31
C ILE A 910 -5.38 33.81 31.48
N LEU A 911 -5.26 33.84 30.15
CA LEU A 911 -6.06 33.04 29.23
C LEU A 911 -5.17 32.05 28.50
N ASP A 912 -5.41 30.76 28.70
CA ASP A 912 -4.80 29.71 27.88
C ASP A 912 -5.63 29.53 26.59
N PRO A 913 -5.07 29.87 25.41
CA PRO A 913 -5.80 29.80 24.15
C PRO A 913 -6.03 28.37 23.64
N ALA A 914 -5.22 27.40 24.08
CA ALA A 914 -5.38 26.00 23.68
C ALA A 914 -6.56 25.36 24.40
N THR A 915 -6.67 25.56 25.71
CA THR A 915 -7.79 25.05 26.52
C THR A 915 -8.99 25.98 26.55
N ARG A 916 -8.81 27.25 26.16
CA ARG A 916 -9.76 28.36 26.27
C ARG A 916 -10.21 28.60 27.71
N THR A 917 -9.25 28.58 28.63
CA THR A 917 -9.50 28.74 30.06
C THR A 917 -8.95 30.08 30.54
N LEU A 918 -9.84 30.95 31.04
CA LEU A 918 -9.49 32.20 31.70
C LEU A 918 -9.40 31.95 33.21
N THR A 919 -8.28 32.33 33.82
CA THR A 919 -8.03 32.16 35.27
C THR A 919 -7.75 33.51 35.90
N GLY A 920 -8.52 33.86 36.94
CA GLY A 920 -8.32 35.09 37.71
C GLY A 920 -7.10 34.97 38.62
N LEU A 921 -6.17 35.92 38.53
CA LEU A 921 -4.91 35.88 39.28
C LEU A 921 -4.87 36.90 40.42
N LYS A 922 -5.50 38.05 40.23
CA LYS A 922 -5.56 39.15 41.20
C LYS A 922 -6.84 39.95 40.97
N ALA A 923 -7.38 40.54 42.04
CA ALA A 923 -8.51 41.45 41.93
C ALA A 923 -8.22 42.66 41.02
N GLY A 924 -9.15 42.98 40.13
CA GLY A 924 -9.02 44.07 39.15
C GLY A 924 -9.89 43.84 37.90
N THR A 925 -9.95 44.85 37.03
CA THR A 925 -10.61 44.71 35.72
C THR A 925 -9.63 44.11 34.71
N VAL A 926 -10.05 43.07 34.00
CA VAL A 926 -9.34 42.54 32.83
C VAL A 926 -10.22 42.68 31.59
N THR A 927 -9.68 43.13 30.47
CA THR A 927 -10.39 43.06 29.18
C THR A 927 -9.95 41.79 28.47
N VAL A 928 -10.91 41.03 27.95
CA VAL A 928 -10.66 39.88 27.05
C VAL A 928 -11.15 40.28 25.67
N ALA A 929 -10.27 40.22 24.68
CA ALA A 929 -10.55 40.51 23.29
C ALA A 929 -10.18 39.31 22.40
N VAL A 930 -10.89 39.18 21.28
CA VAL A 930 -10.67 38.15 20.28
C VAL A 930 -10.80 38.72 18.88
N ASP A 931 -9.81 38.40 18.05
CA ASP A 931 -9.72 38.79 16.65
C ASP A 931 -9.65 37.56 15.76
N ALA A 932 -10.46 37.53 14.71
CA ALA A 932 -10.40 36.50 13.68
C ALA A 932 -10.69 37.11 12.30
N ASP A 933 -9.63 37.26 11.49
CA ASP A 933 -9.68 37.72 10.10
C ASP A 933 -10.35 39.09 9.84
N GLY A 934 -10.27 39.99 10.82
CA GLY A 934 -10.83 41.35 10.78
C GLY A 934 -12.14 41.51 11.55
N ALA A 935 -12.75 40.43 12.05
CA ALA A 935 -13.83 40.49 13.03
C ALA A 935 -13.23 40.57 14.44
N HIS A 936 -13.67 41.55 15.22
CA HIS A 936 -13.19 41.84 16.57
C HIS A 936 -14.34 41.87 17.59
N ALA A 937 -14.14 41.30 18.77
CA ALA A 937 -15.01 41.48 19.92
C ALA A 937 -14.20 41.56 21.21
N GLU A 938 -14.60 42.43 22.12
CA GLU A 938 -13.99 42.58 23.43
C GLU A 938 -15.04 42.70 24.54
N GLN A 939 -14.68 42.26 25.74
CA GLN A 939 -15.52 42.36 26.92
C GLN A 939 -14.65 42.51 28.18
N ALA A 940 -15.06 43.41 29.07
CA ALA A 940 -14.46 43.56 30.38
C ALA A 940 -14.99 42.50 31.37
N VAL A 941 -14.09 41.94 32.16
CA VAL A 941 -14.36 40.98 33.23
C VAL A 941 -13.81 41.55 34.54
N GLN A 942 -14.65 41.57 35.58
CA GLN A 942 -14.23 41.98 36.91
C GLN A 942 -13.69 40.77 37.68
N VAL A 943 -12.39 40.77 38.00
CA VAL A 943 -11.80 39.79 38.89
C VAL A 943 -12.00 40.25 40.33
N THR A 944 -12.80 39.51 41.11
CA THR A 944 -13.09 39.84 42.51
C THR A 944 -12.13 39.13 43.46
N ALA A 945 -11.91 39.69 44.65
CA ALA A 945 -11.19 38.99 45.71
C ALA A 945 -11.93 37.69 46.08
N ALA A 946 -11.19 36.64 46.43
CA ALA A 946 -11.80 35.39 46.89
C ALA A 946 -12.74 35.69 48.07
N PRO A 947 -13.93 35.06 48.15
CA PRO A 947 -14.78 35.19 49.33
C PRO A 947 -13.98 34.70 50.55
N VAL A 948 -13.96 35.49 51.61
CA VAL A 948 -13.43 35.05 52.91
C VAL A 948 -14.34 33.92 53.39
N GLU A 949 -13.77 32.74 53.60
CA GLU A 949 -14.44 31.57 54.15
C GLU A 949 -15.03 31.94 55.52
N GLN A 950 -16.36 32.00 55.63
CA GLN A 950 -17.02 32.11 56.93
C GLN A 950 -16.94 30.75 57.63
N GLU A 951 -16.42 30.78 58.85
CA GLU A 951 -16.38 29.69 59.83
C GLU A 951 -17.77 29.00 59.93
N PRO A 952 -17.84 27.66 60.04
CA PRO A 952 -19.11 26.97 60.22
C PRO A 952 -19.65 27.25 61.63
N ASP A 953 -20.83 27.87 61.71
CA ASP A 953 -21.58 28.05 62.96
C ASP A 953 -21.94 26.68 63.59
N PRO A 954 -21.95 26.57 64.94
CA PRO A 954 -22.12 25.30 65.61
C PRO A 954 -23.58 24.80 65.57
N GLU A 955 -23.68 23.48 65.44
CA GLU A 955 -24.88 22.63 65.46
C GLU A 955 -25.91 22.98 66.55
N PRO A 956 -27.24 22.94 66.27
CA PRO A 956 -28.25 22.81 67.31
C PRO A 956 -28.69 21.34 67.49
N THR A 957 -28.57 20.85 68.72
CA THR A 957 -29.10 19.58 69.27
C THR A 957 -30.64 19.45 69.10
N PRO A 958 -31.20 18.22 69.07
CA PRO A 958 -32.47 17.90 68.42
C PRO A 958 -33.70 17.98 69.35
N ALA A 959 -34.88 18.21 68.75
CA ALA A 959 -36.20 18.05 69.38
C ALA A 959 -37.04 16.97 68.65
N PRO A 960 -37.98 16.28 69.35
CA PRO A 960 -38.51 14.96 68.98
C PRO A 960 -39.71 15.02 68.00
N PRO A 961 -40.22 13.87 67.50
CA PRO A 961 -40.79 13.76 66.17
C PRO A 961 -42.28 14.12 66.11
N GLY A 962 -42.64 14.92 65.10
CA GLY A 962 -44.02 15.21 64.71
C GLY A 962 -44.23 14.80 63.24
N THR A 963 -45.18 13.90 63.06
CA THR A 963 -45.69 13.32 61.82
C THR A 963 -46.26 14.39 60.87
N GLU A 964 -45.86 14.42 59.59
CA GLU A 964 -46.82 14.61 58.48
C GLU A 964 -46.24 14.32 57.07
N ALA A 965 -47.16 13.78 56.27
CA ALA A 965 -47.22 13.26 54.89
C ALA A 965 -46.44 13.96 53.74
N PRO A 966 -46.29 13.28 52.57
CA PRO A 966 -45.38 13.68 51.50
C PRO A 966 -45.98 14.76 50.58
N VAL A 967 -45.22 15.82 50.34
CA VAL A 967 -45.53 16.82 49.30
C VAL A 967 -44.85 16.43 47.99
N VAL A 968 -45.70 16.06 47.03
CA VAL A 968 -45.38 15.86 45.62
C VAL A 968 -45.04 17.20 44.99
N VAL A 969 -43.82 17.33 44.44
CA VAL A 969 -43.47 18.44 43.53
C VAL A 969 -43.66 17.96 42.08
N PRO A 970 -44.50 18.62 41.27
CA PRO A 970 -44.81 18.20 39.91
C PRO A 970 -43.64 18.47 38.95
N ALA A 971 -43.44 17.53 38.02
CA ALA A 971 -42.49 17.67 36.92
C ALA A 971 -42.84 18.86 36.00
N PRO A 972 -41.84 19.59 35.47
CA PRO A 972 -42.09 20.62 34.45
C PRO A 972 -42.62 19.98 33.15
N PRO A 973 -43.49 20.67 32.40
CA PRO A 973 -44.16 20.12 31.23
C PRO A 973 -43.14 19.77 30.15
N GLY A 974 -43.29 18.57 29.57
CA GLY A 974 -42.46 18.11 28.46
C GLY A 974 -42.51 19.10 27.28
N PRO A 975 -41.42 19.21 26.51
CA PRO A 975 -41.41 20.04 25.32
C PRO A 975 -42.50 19.56 24.34
N PRO A 976 -43.11 20.47 23.55
CA PRO A 976 -44.12 20.08 22.59
C PRO A 976 -43.53 19.04 21.65
N LEU A 977 -44.32 17.99 21.36
CA LEU A 977 -44.02 17.00 20.34
C LEU A 977 -43.76 17.73 19.03
N GLN A 978 -42.48 17.93 18.69
CA GLN A 978 -42.11 18.19 17.32
C GLN A 978 -42.52 16.94 16.53
N PRO A 979 -43.24 17.07 15.39
CA PRO A 979 -43.48 15.92 14.54
C PRO A 979 -42.12 15.33 14.19
N MET A 980 -41.93 14.05 14.57
CA MET A 980 -40.74 13.30 14.20
C MET A 980 -40.47 13.52 12.70
N PRO A 981 -39.24 13.83 12.27
CA PRO A 981 -38.93 13.72 10.87
C PRO A 981 -39.21 12.28 10.48
N ILE A 982 -40.24 12.06 9.67
CA ILE A 982 -40.53 10.75 9.08
C ILE A 982 -39.25 10.38 8.35
N ARG A 983 -38.50 9.45 8.92
CA ARG A 983 -37.24 8.99 8.35
C ARG A 983 -37.63 8.32 7.04
N MET A 984 -37.44 9.01 5.93
CA MET A 984 -37.81 8.47 4.62
C MET A 984 -37.12 7.12 4.46
N PRO A 985 -37.85 6.04 4.12
CA PRO A 985 -37.23 4.74 3.98
C PRO A 985 -36.18 4.81 2.88
N SER A 986 -34.95 4.36 3.21
CA SER A 986 -33.83 4.37 2.28
C SER A 986 -34.23 3.66 0.98
N ASN A 987 -33.88 4.24 -0.16
CA ASN A 987 -34.14 3.69 -1.49
C ASN A 987 -32.82 3.33 -2.21
N VAL A 988 -31.70 3.28 -1.48
CA VAL A 988 -30.37 2.93 -2.01
C VAL A 988 -30.34 1.43 -2.32
N ILE A 989 -30.20 1.08 -3.61
CA ILE A 989 -30.06 -0.31 -4.08
C ILE A 989 -28.69 -0.55 -4.72
N ARG A 990 -28.14 -1.76 -4.55
CA ARG A 990 -26.87 -2.17 -5.16
C ARG A 990 -27.07 -3.45 -5.96
N VAL A 991 -26.60 -3.49 -7.20
CA VAL A 991 -26.50 -4.74 -7.97
C VAL A 991 -25.24 -5.46 -7.51
N LEU A 992 -25.40 -6.61 -6.87
CA LEU A 992 -24.28 -7.41 -6.33
C LEU A 992 -23.64 -8.27 -7.42
N SER A 993 -24.45 -8.82 -8.32
CA SER A 993 -23.98 -9.60 -9.47
C SER A 993 -25.05 -9.66 -10.55
N ALA A 994 -24.63 -9.74 -11.81
CA ALA A 994 -25.48 -10.11 -12.93
C ALA A 994 -24.85 -11.29 -13.67
N ALA A 995 -25.63 -12.34 -13.93
CA ALA A 995 -25.20 -13.52 -14.67
C ALA A 995 -26.18 -13.79 -15.82
N GLY A 996 -25.66 -14.04 -17.02
CA GLY A 996 -26.46 -14.39 -18.20
C GLY A 996 -26.25 -15.82 -18.63
N SER A 997 -27.33 -16.50 -19.02
CA SER A 997 -27.33 -17.79 -19.71
C SER A 997 -27.93 -17.67 -21.12
N SER A 998 -27.97 -18.78 -21.86
CA SER A 998 -28.63 -18.84 -23.18
C SER A 998 -30.14 -18.57 -23.13
N THR A 999 -30.75 -18.64 -21.95
CA THR A 999 -32.22 -18.54 -21.77
C THR A 999 -32.66 -17.48 -20.77
N ALA A 1000 -31.77 -16.92 -19.93
CA ALA A 1000 -32.15 -15.94 -18.91
C ALA A 1000 -31.02 -14.99 -18.48
N LEU A 1001 -31.40 -13.84 -17.90
CA LEU A 1001 -30.52 -12.95 -17.15
C LEU A 1001 -30.93 -12.94 -15.69
N THR A 1002 -29.99 -13.22 -14.79
CA THR A 1002 -30.21 -13.27 -13.34
C THR A 1002 -29.46 -12.15 -12.66
N PHE A 1003 -30.15 -11.39 -11.81
CA PHE A 1003 -29.62 -10.28 -11.02
C PHE A 1003 -29.73 -10.61 -9.54
N LYS A 1004 -28.65 -10.40 -8.78
CA LYS A 1004 -28.71 -10.31 -7.31
C LYS A 1004 -28.67 -8.84 -6.92
N VAL A 1005 -29.72 -8.38 -6.24
CA VAL A 1005 -29.92 -6.95 -5.92
C VAL A 1005 -30.07 -6.80 -4.42
N SER A 1006 -29.19 -6.03 -3.80
CA SER A 1006 -29.34 -5.62 -2.40
C SER A 1006 -30.38 -4.52 -2.31
N VAL A 1007 -31.41 -4.73 -1.50
CA VAL A 1007 -32.47 -3.75 -1.21
C VAL A 1007 -32.45 -3.37 0.27
N PRO A 1008 -32.73 -2.10 0.61
CA PRO A 1008 -32.52 -1.55 1.94
C PRO A 1008 -33.68 -1.80 2.92
N GLY A 1009 -34.79 -2.40 2.46
CA GLY A 1009 -35.99 -2.62 3.27
C GLY A 1009 -37.12 -3.24 2.46
N ALA A 1010 -38.31 -3.29 3.06
CA ALA A 1010 -39.51 -3.76 2.36
C ALA A 1010 -39.91 -2.78 1.24
N GLY A 1011 -40.28 -3.31 0.07
CA GLY A 1011 -40.64 -2.46 -1.08
C GLY A 1011 -40.73 -3.21 -2.41
N ARG A 1012 -41.20 -2.51 -3.44
CA ARG A 1012 -41.37 -3.06 -4.80
C ARG A 1012 -40.13 -2.82 -5.66
N LEU A 1013 -39.53 -3.89 -6.17
CA LEU A 1013 -38.40 -3.86 -7.11
C LEU A 1013 -38.87 -4.21 -8.53
N VAL A 1014 -38.63 -3.33 -9.49
CA VAL A 1014 -38.86 -3.54 -10.93
C VAL A 1014 -37.51 -3.59 -11.63
N VAL A 1015 -37.22 -4.68 -12.34
CA VAL A 1015 -36.03 -4.82 -13.18
C VAL A 1015 -36.46 -4.92 -14.63
N SER A 1016 -35.93 -4.05 -15.49
CA SER A 1016 -36.13 -4.12 -16.93
C SER A 1016 -34.78 -4.13 -17.64
N ALA A 1017 -34.69 -4.81 -18.79
CA ALA A 1017 -33.43 -4.90 -19.52
C ALA A 1017 -33.61 -4.76 -21.04
N LYS A 1018 -32.61 -4.14 -21.69
CA LYS A 1018 -32.44 -4.09 -23.14
C LYS A 1018 -31.08 -4.68 -23.51
N ALA A 1019 -31.03 -5.52 -24.54
CA ALA A 1019 -29.81 -6.13 -25.05
C ALA A 1019 -29.45 -5.52 -26.40
N THR A 1020 -28.18 -5.12 -26.56
CA THR A 1020 -27.63 -4.56 -27.81
C THR A 1020 -26.59 -5.52 -28.36
N PRO A 1021 -26.93 -6.35 -29.36
CA PRO A 1021 -25.96 -7.19 -30.06
C PRO A 1021 -24.91 -6.31 -30.77
N LYS A 1022 -23.65 -6.75 -30.82
CA LYS A 1022 -22.56 -5.98 -31.45
C LYS A 1022 -22.91 -5.66 -32.92
N GLY A 1023 -23.02 -4.37 -33.25
CA GLY A 1023 -23.33 -3.87 -34.59
C GLY A 1023 -24.83 -3.87 -34.97
N ARG A 1024 -25.77 -4.03 -34.02
CA ARG A 1024 -27.22 -3.97 -34.28
C ARG A 1024 -27.97 -3.10 -33.26
N LYS A 1025 -29.22 -2.75 -33.59
CA LYS A 1025 -30.13 -1.99 -32.71
C LYS A 1025 -30.49 -2.80 -31.45
N ALA A 1026 -30.75 -2.10 -30.34
CA ALA A 1026 -31.14 -2.70 -29.07
C ALA A 1026 -32.51 -3.41 -29.17
N VAL A 1027 -32.62 -4.56 -28.51
CA VAL A 1027 -33.84 -5.38 -28.40
C VAL A 1027 -34.24 -5.47 -26.93
N THR A 1028 -35.53 -5.27 -26.65
CA THR A 1028 -36.08 -5.38 -25.28
C THR A 1028 -36.08 -6.83 -24.81
N VAL A 1029 -35.44 -7.10 -23.67
CA VAL A 1029 -35.37 -8.43 -23.06
C VAL A 1029 -36.66 -8.74 -22.29
N GLY A 1030 -37.17 -7.76 -21.55
CA GLY A 1030 -38.38 -7.87 -20.72
C GLY A 1030 -38.24 -7.09 -19.41
N SER A 1031 -39.29 -7.12 -18.59
CA SER A 1031 -39.30 -6.61 -17.22
C SER A 1031 -39.85 -7.64 -16.24
N HIS A 1032 -39.42 -7.56 -14.99
CA HIS A 1032 -39.93 -8.39 -13.90
C HIS A 1032 -40.06 -7.54 -12.63
N THR A 1033 -41.17 -7.73 -11.93
CA THR A 1033 -41.50 -7.03 -10.69
C THR A 1033 -41.55 -8.03 -9.56
N THR A 1034 -40.90 -7.72 -8.44
CA THR A 1034 -40.94 -8.51 -7.22
C THR A 1034 -41.02 -7.61 -5.99
N THR A 1035 -41.48 -8.14 -4.86
CA THR A 1035 -41.62 -7.41 -3.61
C THR A 1035 -40.63 -7.96 -2.59
N ALA A 1036 -39.78 -7.09 -2.06
CA ALA A 1036 -38.93 -7.39 -0.91
C ALA A 1036 -39.74 -7.23 0.38
N ARG A 1037 -39.69 -8.21 1.27
CA ARG A 1037 -40.39 -8.17 2.57
C ARG A 1037 -39.55 -7.54 3.68
N SER A 1038 -38.24 -7.52 3.53
CA SER A 1038 -37.26 -6.95 4.48
C SER A 1038 -35.97 -6.57 3.73
N ALA A 1039 -35.05 -5.89 4.42
CA ALA A 1039 -33.73 -5.59 3.88
C ALA A 1039 -32.96 -6.88 3.58
N GLY A 1040 -32.27 -6.94 2.44
CA GLY A 1040 -31.52 -8.14 2.05
C GLY A 1040 -31.27 -8.25 0.55
N THR A 1041 -30.85 -9.44 0.10
CA THR A 1041 -30.58 -9.72 -1.30
C THR A 1041 -31.78 -10.36 -2.00
N VAL A 1042 -32.25 -9.74 -3.07
CA VAL A 1042 -33.34 -10.24 -3.91
C VAL A 1042 -32.78 -10.75 -5.24
N LYS A 1043 -33.11 -11.99 -5.60
CA LYS A 1043 -32.74 -12.59 -6.89
C LYS A 1043 -33.85 -12.36 -7.90
N VAL A 1044 -33.55 -11.73 -9.03
CA VAL A 1044 -34.50 -11.47 -10.13
C VAL A 1044 -34.02 -12.14 -11.40
N THR A 1045 -34.88 -12.91 -12.07
CA THR A 1045 -34.54 -13.62 -13.30
C THR A 1045 -35.44 -13.17 -14.45
N LEU A 1046 -34.85 -12.62 -15.51
CA LEU A 1046 -35.52 -12.25 -16.76
C LEU A 1046 -35.31 -13.36 -17.80
N LYS A 1047 -36.37 -14.08 -18.19
CA LYS A 1047 -36.29 -15.05 -19.29
C LYS A 1047 -36.17 -14.30 -20.62
N LEU A 1048 -35.21 -14.68 -21.46
CA LEU A 1048 -35.04 -14.12 -22.80
C LEU A 1048 -36.21 -14.60 -23.68
N SER A 1049 -36.90 -13.70 -24.39
CA SER A 1049 -37.93 -14.11 -25.37
C SER A 1049 -37.30 -14.80 -26.59
N ALA A 1050 -38.06 -15.62 -27.32
CA ALA A 1050 -37.59 -16.27 -28.55
C ALA A 1050 -37.04 -15.25 -29.57
N ARG A 1051 -37.70 -14.09 -29.68
CA ARG A 1051 -37.27 -12.95 -30.52
C ARG A 1051 -35.93 -12.36 -30.07
N THR A 1052 -35.71 -12.25 -28.76
CA THR A 1052 -34.45 -11.73 -28.19
C THR A 1052 -33.30 -12.72 -28.41
N ARG A 1053 -33.55 -14.03 -28.21
CA ARG A 1053 -32.55 -15.08 -28.47
C ARG A 1053 -32.14 -15.12 -29.94
N ALA A 1054 -33.11 -15.06 -30.86
CA ALA A 1054 -32.85 -15.02 -32.30
C ALA A 1054 -32.08 -13.75 -32.74
N ALA A 1055 -32.33 -12.61 -32.09
CA ALA A 1055 -31.61 -11.36 -32.39
C ALA A 1055 -30.15 -11.38 -31.91
N ILE A 1056 -29.86 -12.02 -30.77
CA ILE A 1056 -28.50 -12.14 -30.24
C ILE A 1056 -27.69 -13.18 -31.05
N ALA A 1057 -28.32 -14.28 -31.47
CA ALA A 1057 -27.69 -15.32 -32.30
C ALA A 1057 -27.23 -14.82 -33.69
N LYS A 1058 -27.92 -13.82 -34.26
CA LYS A 1058 -27.56 -13.20 -35.56
C LYS A 1058 -26.40 -12.18 -35.48
N GLY A 1059 -25.78 -12.00 -34.32
CA GLY A 1059 -24.65 -11.09 -34.11
C GLY A 1059 -23.29 -11.76 -34.37
N ARG A 1060 -22.37 -11.07 -35.07
CA ARG A 1060 -21.05 -11.59 -35.53
C ARG A 1060 -20.15 -12.25 -34.46
N SER A 1061 -20.48 -12.15 -33.17
CA SER A 1061 -19.66 -12.66 -32.05
C SER A 1061 -20.46 -13.33 -30.93
N HIS A 1062 -21.77 -13.51 -31.07
CA HIS A 1062 -22.66 -14.03 -30.00
C HIS A 1062 -22.60 -13.23 -28.66
N LYS A 1063 -21.98 -12.04 -28.68
CA LYS A 1063 -21.85 -11.11 -27.55
C LYS A 1063 -22.86 -9.97 -27.69
N ALA A 1064 -23.53 -9.65 -26.59
CA ALA A 1064 -24.43 -8.51 -26.49
C ALA A 1064 -24.12 -7.70 -25.22
N THR A 1065 -24.18 -6.37 -25.34
CA THR A 1065 -24.15 -5.49 -24.17
C THR A 1065 -25.58 -5.33 -23.68
N VAL A 1066 -25.84 -5.67 -22.43
CA VAL A 1066 -27.17 -5.53 -21.83
C VAL A 1066 -27.17 -4.35 -20.87
N LYS A 1067 -28.15 -3.47 -21.03
CA LYS A 1067 -28.42 -2.35 -20.12
C LYS A 1067 -29.65 -2.70 -19.31
N ALA A 1068 -29.49 -2.91 -17.99
CA ALA A 1068 -30.61 -3.12 -17.07
C ALA A 1068 -30.88 -1.87 -16.25
N THR A 1069 -32.17 -1.57 -16.11
CA THR A 1069 -32.71 -0.50 -15.29
C THR A 1069 -33.51 -1.12 -14.15
N LEU A 1070 -33.04 -0.86 -12.93
CA LEU A 1070 -33.65 -1.32 -11.69
C LEU A 1070 -34.31 -0.14 -11.00
N ARG A 1071 -35.60 -0.25 -10.68
CA ARG A 1071 -36.36 0.74 -9.93
C ARG A 1071 -36.88 0.11 -8.64
N PHE A 1072 -36.47 0.65 -7.50
CA PHE A 1072 -36.96 0.19 -6.19
C PHE A 1072 -37.79 1.29 -5.53
N THR A 1073 -39.00 0.93 -5.10
CA THR A 1073 -39.92 1.78 -4.36
C THR A 1073 -40.11 1.19 -2.95
N PRO A 1074 -39.51 1.76 -1.90
CA PRO A 1074 -39.76 1.30 -0.54
C PRO A 1074 -41.23 1.48 -0.15
N THR A 1075 -41.75 0.63 0.73
CA THR A 1075 -43.13 0.77 1.25
C THR A 1075 -43.26 2.11 1.96
N GLY A 1076 -44.13 2.99 1.46
CA GLY A 1076 -44.34 4.35 2.00
C GLY A 1076 -43.28 5.40 1.61
N GLY A 1077 -42.43 5.15 0.60
CA GLY A 1077 -41.43 6.14 0.15
C GLY A 1077 -41.23 6.24 -1.36
N SER A 1078 -40.38 7.18 -1.79
CA SER A 1078 -40.18 7.51 -3.20
C SER A 1078 -39.21 6.57 -3.92
N ALA A 1079 -39.55 6.22 -5.17
CA ALA A 1079 -38.80 5.28 -5.98
C ALA A 1079 -37.42 5.81 -6.42
N ARG A 1080 -36.39 4.96 -6.39
CA ARG A 1080 -35.07 5.25 -6.99
C ARG A 1080 -34.78 4.32 -8.15
N THR A 1081 -34.17 4.86 -9.20
CA THR A 1081 -33.79 4.12 -10.40
C THR A 1081 -32.27 4.06 -10.54
N VAL A 1082 -31.72 2.87 -10.77
CA VAL A 1082 -30.29 2.64 -11.07
C VAL A 1082 -30.20 1.92 -12.41
N THR A 1083 -29.35 2.40 -13.30
CA THR A 1083 -29.09 1.76 -14.59
C THR A 1083 -27.65 1.28 -14.68
N ARG A 1084 -27.44 0.03 -15.09
CA ARG A 1084 -26.10 -0.58 -15.26
C ARG A 1084 -26.02 -1.33 -16.58
N SER A 1085 -24.85 -1.27 -17.20
CA SER A 1085 -24.52 -2.01 -18.42
C SER A 1085 -23.58 -3.16 -18.10
N PHE A 1086 -23.79 -4.32 -18.73
CA PHE A 1086 -22.98 -5.52 -18.54
C PHE A 1086 -22.81 -6.25 -19.87
N GLY A 1087 -21.62 -6.81 -20.09
CA GLY A 1087 -21.34 -7.66 -21.25
C GLY A 1087 -21.83 -9.08 -21.00
N VAL A 1088 -22.64 -9.63 -21.91
CA VAL A 1088 -23.11 -11.02 -21.83
C VAL A 1088 -22.70 -11.75 -23.09
N THR A 1089 -22.08 -12.92 -22.92
CA THR A 1089 -21.79 -13.85 -24.02
C THR A 1089 -22.88 -14.93 -24.00
N VAL A 1090 -23.69 -14.99 -25.06
CA VAL A 1090 -24.73 -16.01 -25.20
C VAL A 1090 -24.11 -17.17 -25.97
N ARG A 1091 -23.73 -18.25 -25.30
CA ARG A 1091 -23.27 -19.48 -25.98
C ARG A 1091 -24.45 -20.06 -26.77
N GLY A 1092 -24.31 -20.14 -28.10
CA GLY A 1092 -25.20 -20.95 -28.93
C GLY A 1092 -24.96 -22.44 -28.60
N HIS A 1093 -26.03 -23.23 -28.61
CA HIS A 1093 -25.88 -24.68 -28.72
C HIS A 1093 -25.40 -25.03 -30.11
#